data_AF-A0A8C7GJE3-F1
#
_entry.id   AF-A0A8C7GJE3-F1
#
_cell.length_a   1.000
_cell.length_b   1.000
_cell.length_c   1.000
_cell.angle_alpha   90.00
_cell.angle_beta   90.00
_cell.angle_gamma   90.00
#
_symmetry.space_group_name_H-M   'P 1'
#
loop_
_entity.id
_entity.type
_entity.pdbx_description
1 polymer ?
#
loop_
_entity_poly.entity_id
_entity_poly.type
_entity_poly.pdbx_seq_one_letter_code
_entity_poly.pdbx_strand_id
1 'polypeptide(L)'
;MLHSEDHRRLEMAIRCLEALCVTAKSFWRDIMDAGGIPALLELMRSTRPALQRMAAAVVCHISERTPVCEALVRYGAVPVLVNLLGSQQAELHSRCALILADLAGHSDQYQSLIAQQVSTTDIISLSHSPSGPEQVKSLLPSFLNMLMEFLNILYSCTLSCVPWAMFRVEFSRAHCIKLFCHRKLTLCSYGTNSDSTSPFKSLKKVFSLLNVTQVFQVEAREQGAVSLWALAGHTLKQQRLMAEHIGYHFILELILSSSDRMQYVGCQAVIALSRDSRSHQDGLCKENGVPPLVRLLRGSRTTERTLLSVIRSLGILCIGGAHTNNPNSQRVIAEEQAIPTLLELVKHQESLQVKVQVAQTLACVLLGNQELQTTFWEKEEFTYETVLELLRVPDQDICLEAGYALSLFAYNNTTQQAAILQNGGIPIAMYEPFLNSRNEMERAKAAFQIVVLAKVITDTDQVTLSARGVTVLVDLLQSTNPNTVVLTAQLLASLAHTRAGIPDAIVTMGAVGHLCAHLYSEEEEVRTASSSALGYLTFNRHAHRLLLVECRNTPSMYNLLTQHLIEDAKISHIFTAEFERQKIVGLPSLSLEINGGPPVPQRNKKGLSKKTSRTPGLSVSAGHFGRTSSAPVLQLQPQRSRTANPKVRLQGEGPTHSSQPTLESLRLDKDSQWPRQKQ
;
A
#
# COMPACT_ATOMS: atom_id res chain seq x y z
N MET A 1 -34.55 39.72 -0.11
CA MET A 1 -33.65 40.40 -1.07
C MET A 1 -33.32 39.55 -2.29
N LEU A 2 -32.94 38.27 -2.15
CA LEU A 2 -32.58 37.42 -3.30
C LEU A 2 -33.73 37.10 -4.27
N HIS A 3 -35.00 37.22 -3.85
CA HIS A 3 -36.18 37.16 -4.72
C HIS A 3 -36.67 38.57 -5.13
N SER A 4 -35.75 39.49 -5.45
CA SER A 4 -36.08 40.87 -5.87
C SER A 4 -36.18 40.97 -7.40
N GLU A 5 -37.34 41.36 -7.91
CA GLU A 5 -37.54 41.66 -9.35
C GLU A 5 -36.72 42.88 -9.82
N ASP A 6 -36.40 43.81 -8.92
CA ASP A 6 -35.41 44.86 -9.21
C ASP A 6 -34.01 44.23 -9.30
N HIS A 7 -33.58 44.03 -10.55
CA HIS A 7 -32.28 43.50 -10.93
C HIS A 7 -31.08 44.23 -10.29
N ARG A 8 -31.15 45.55 -10.06
CA ARG A 8 -30.04 46.29 -9.45
C ARG A 8 -29.96 46.01 -7.96
N ARG A 9 -31.11 45.91 -7.27
CA ARG A 9 -31.16 45.46 -5.86
C ARG A 9 -30.70 44.02 -5.71
N LEU A 10 -31.09 43.15 -6.64
CA LEU A 10 -30.68 41.75 -6.67
C LEU A 10 -29.16 41.60 -6.84
N GLU A 11 -28.59 42.22 -7.86
CA GLU A 11 -27.13 42.18 -8.09
C GLU A 11 -26.34 42.76 -6.92
N MET A 12 -26.79 43.89 -6.36
CA MET A 12 -26.13 44.48 -5.19
C MET A 12 -26.24 43.58 -3.95
N ALA A 13 -27.40 42.97 -3.70
CA ALA A 13 -27.58 42.05 -2.57
C ALA A 13 -26.64 40.83 -2.65
N ILE A 14 -26.45 40.24 -3.83
CA ILE A 14 -25.52 39.11 -4.00
C ILE A 14 -24.07 39.57 -3.79
N ARG A 15 -23.66 40.75 -4.31
CA ARG A 15 -22.32 41.32 -4.06
C ARG A 15 -22.06 41.61 -2.57
N CYS A 16 -23.06 42.09 -1.84
CA CYS A 16 -22.97 42.26 -0.39
C CYS A 16 -22.76 40.91 0.32
N LEU A 17 -23.49 39.86 -0.06
CA LEU A 17 -23.30 38.52 0.50
C LEU A 17 -21.92 37.94 0.17
N GLU A 18 -21.42 38.14 -1.05
CA GLU A 18 -20.07 37.70 -1.47
C GLU A 18 -18.98 38.37 -0.60
N ALA A 19 -19.07 39.69 -0.42
CA ALA A 19 -18.15 40.45 0.44
C ALA A 19 -18.24 40.05 1.93
N LEU A 20 -19.44 39.75 2.44
CA LEU A 20 -19.64 39.28 3.81
C LEU A 20 -19.04 37.88 4.03
N CYS A 21 -19.17 36.97 3.07
CA CYS A 21 -18.54 35.64 3.13
C CYS A 21 -16.99 35.72 3.13
N VAL A 22 -16.42 36.68 2.39
CA VAL A 22 -14.96 36.90 2.36
C VAL A 22 -14.44 37.52 3.66
N THR A 23 -15.25 38.33 4.35
CA THR A 23 -14.81 39.08 5.55
C THR A 23 -15.11 38.38 6.87
N ALA A 24 -16.20 37.60 6.99
CA ALA A 24 -16.65 37.00 8.24
C ALA A 24 -16.83 35.47 8.13
N LYS A 25 -15.90 34.70 8.74
CA LYS A 25 -15.86 33.22 8.69
C LYS A 25 -17.08 32.49 9.30
N SER A 26 -17.95 33.20 10.02
CA SER A 26 -19.18 32.68 10.63
C SER A 26 -20.44 32.84 9.75
N PHE A 27 -20.42 33.77 8.79
CA PHE A 27 -21.64 34.31 8.13
C PHE A 27 -22.39 33.30 7.25
N TRP A 28 -21.79 32.13 6.99
CA TRP A 28 -22.43 31.01 6.31
C TRP A 28 -23.63 30.45 7.10
N ARG A 29 -23.64 30.58 8.43
CA ARG A 29 -24.79 30.19 9.28
C ARG A 29 -25.97 31.11 9.02
N ASP A 30 -25.75 32.42 9.15
CA ASP A 30 -26.78 33.44 8.95
C ASP A 30 -27.39 33.35 7.53
N ILE A 31 -26.58 33.04 6.52
CA ILE A 31 -27.05 32.77 5.14
C ILE A 31 -27.88 31.47 5.04
N MET A 32 -27.46 30.40 5.73
CA MET A 32 -28.17 29.11 5.71
C MET A 32 -29.52 29.20 6.43
N ASP A 33 -29.53 29.78 7.63
CA ASP A 33 -30.69 29.92 8.50
C ASP A 33 -31.73 30.89 7.90
N ALA A 34 -31.30 31.92 7.16
CA ALA A 34 -32.16 32.80 6.38
C ALA A 34 -32.65 32.19 5.04
N GLY A 35 -32.42 30.90 4.79
CA GLY A 35 -32.87 30.21 3.57
C GLY A 35 -32.11 30.59 2.30
N GLY A 36 -30.90 31.14 2.41
CA GLY A 36 -30.12 31.64 1.28
C GLY A 36 -29.66 30.57 0.29
N ILE A 37 -29.43 29.33 0.74
CA ILE A 37 -28.94 28.23 -0.13
C ILE A 37 -29.89 27.93 -1.31
N PRO A 38 -31.19 27.63 -1.12
CA PRO A 38 -32.10 27.39 -2.24
C PRO A 38 -32.25 28.62 -3.15
N ALA A 39 -32.25 29.85 -2.60
CA ALA A 39 -32.30 31.08 -3.39
C ALA A 39 -31.04 31.30 -4.24
N LEU A 40 -29.85 30.97 -3.74
CA LEU A 40 -28.61 30.99 -4.53
C LEU A 40 -28.61 29.93 -5.64
N LEU A 41 -29.14 28.73 -5.38
CA LEU A 41 -29.30 27.69 -6.41
C LEU A 41 -30.32 28.08 -7.49
N GLU A 42 -31.40 28.79 -7.14
CA GLU A 42 -32.32 29.41 -8.09
C GLU A 42 -31.61 30.44 -8.98
N LEU A 43 -30.78 31.32 -8.40
CA LEU A 43 -30.00 32.31 -9.15
C LEU A 43 -28.93 31.66 -10.06
N MET A 44 -28.35 30.52 -9.67
CA MET A 44 -27.47 29.71 -10.53
C MET A 44 -28.22 29.06 -11.71
N ARG A 45 -29.52 28.75 -11.56
CA ARG A 45 -30.38 28.30 -12.67
C ARG A 45 -30.85 29.44 -13.60
N SER A 46 -30.61 30.71 -13.26
CA SER A 46 -31.07 31.86 -14.06
C SER A 46 -30.36 31.98 -15.41
N THR A 47 -31.03 32.57 -16.41
CA THR A 47 -30.48 32.81 -17.76
C THR A 47 -29.50 34.00 -17.84
N ARG A 48 -29.16 34.64 -16.72
CA ARG A 48 -28.28 35.82 -16.66
C ARG A 48 -26.89 35.40 -16.16
N PRO A 49 -25.84 35.32 -17.01
CA PRO A 49 -24.54 34.80 -16.57
C PRO A 49 -23.85 35.61 -15.48
N ALA A 50 -24.17 36.91 -15.34
CA ALA A 50 -23.73 37.72 -14.21
C ALA A 50 -24.30 37.21 -12.87
N LEU A 51 -25.59 36.91 -12.81
CA LEU A 51 -26.23 36.33 -11.61
C LEU A 51 -25.71 34.92 -11.33
N GLN A 52 -25.53 34.10 -12.37
CA GLN A 52 -24.95 32.76 -12.21
C GLN A 52 -23.55 32.82 -11.59
N ARG A 53 -22.64 33.65 -12.12
CA ARG A 53 -21.27 33.81 -11.59
C ARG A 53 -21.24 34.33 -10.16
N MET A 54 -22.07 35.31 -9.83
CA MET A 54 -22.13 35.93 -8.50
C MET A 54 -22.78 35.01 -7.47
N ALA A 55 -23.86 34.30 -7.81
CA ALA A 55 -24.47 33.31 -6.92
C ALA A 55 -23.53 32.11 -6.68
N ALA A 56 -22.86 31.62 -7.74
CA ALA A 56 -21.82 30.61 -7.61
C ALA A 56 -20.63 31.08 -6.74
N ALA A 57 -20.33 32.38 -6.71
CA ALA A 57 -19.29 32.93 -5.84
C ALA A 57 -19.63 32.78 -4.36
N VAL A 58 -20.84 33.19 -3.97
CA VAL A 58 -21.33 33.07 -2.58
C VAL A 58 -21.32 31.60 -2.15
N VAL A 59 -21.85 30.69 -2.98
CA VAL A 59 -21.86 29.24 -2.69
C VAL A 59 -20.44 28.68 -2.55
N CYS A 60 -19.52 29.05 -3.46
CA CYS A 60 -18.11 28.67 -3.47
C CYS A 60 -17.31 29.17 -2.25
N HIS A 61 -17.80 30.18 -1.52
CA HIS A 61 -17.19 30.64 -0.26
C HIS A 61 -17.72 29.89 0.98
N ILE A 62 -18.84 29.18 0.86
CA ILE A 62 -19.50 28.50 1.99
C ILE A 62 -19.48 26.96 1.86
N SER A 63 -19.17 26.42 0.69
CA SER A 63 -19.10 24.97 0.41
C SER A 63 -18.04 24.21 1.21
N GLU A 64 -17.02 24.88 1.78
CA GLU A 64 -16.03 24.28 2.70
C GLU A 64 -16.60 23.88 4.09
N ARG A 65 -17.92 23.68 4.23
CA ARG A 65 -18.61 23.47 5.51
C ARG A 65 -19.62 22.31 5.40
N THR A 66 -19.43 21.28 6.22
CA THR A 66 -20.31 20.10 6.31
C THR A 66 -21.82 20.40 6.22
N PRO A 67 -22.41 21.31 7.05
CA PRO A 67 -23.86 21.55 6.99
C PRO A 67 -24.32 22.22 5.69
N VAL A 68 -23.41 22.96 5.03
CA VAL A 68 -23.67 23.58 3.73
C VAL A 68 -23.56 22.54 2.61
N CYS A 69 -22.62 21.59 2.68
CA CYS A 69 -22.58 20.44 1.77
C CYS A 69 -23.88 19.63 1.83
N GLU A 70 -24.30 19.26 3.04
CA GLU A 70 -25.57 18.55 3.29
C GLU A 70 -26.77 19.31 2.73
N ALA A 71 -26.86 20.62 2.99
CA ALA A 71 -27.93 21.47 2.47
C ALA A 71 -27.89 21.60 0.94
N LEU A 72 -26.72 21.74 0.32
CA LEU A 72 -26.57 21.82 -1.14
C LEU A 72 -27.04 20.52 -1.82
N VAL A 73 -26.70 19.36 -1.28
CA VAL A 73 -27.22 18.07 -1.79
C VAL A 73 -28.73 17.98 -1.59
N ARG A 74 -29.23 18.33 -0.39
CA ARG A 74 -30.67 18.31 -0.05
C ARG A 74 -31.52 19.23 -0.95
N TYR A 75 -30.99 20.36 -1.39
CA TYR A 75 -31.68 21.30 -2.32
C TYR A 75 -31.37 21.04 -3.81
N GLY A 76 -30.73 19.91 -4.14
CA GLY A 76 -30.50 19.49 -5.53
C GLY A 76 -29.51 20.39 -6.27
N ALA A 77 -28.37 20.71 -5.65
CA ALA A 77 -27.29 21.48 -6.28
C ALA A 77 -26.57 20.70 -7.39
N VAL A 78 -26.37 19.38 -7.22
CA VAL A 78 -25.54 18.57 -8.13
C VAL A 78 -25.96 18.67 -9.61
N PRO A 79 -27.25 18.52 -10.00
CA PRO A 79 -27.67 18.69 -11.40
C PRO A 79 -27.37 20.10 -11.95
N VAL A 80 -27.50 21.13 -11.11
CA VAL A 80 -27.25 22.53 -11.50
C VAL A 80 -25.76 22.74 -11.75
N LEU A 81 -24.93 22.27 -10.82
CA LEU A 81 -23.47 22.40 -10.91
C LEU A 81 -22.92 21.66 -12.13
N VAL A 82 -23.38 20.43 -12.39
CA VAL A 82 -22.98 19.63 -13.57
C VAL A 82 -23.37 20.34 -14.86
N ASN A 83 -24.60 20.84 -14.99
CA ASN A 83 -25.03 21.60 -16.17
C ASN A 83 -24.17 22.87 -16.40
N LEU A 84 -23.79 23.57 -15.32
CA LEU A 84 -22.98 24.78 -15.40
C LEU A 84 -21.48 24.53 -15.67
N LEU A 85 -20.97 23.30 -15.54
CA LEU A 85 -19.62 22.93 -16.02
C LEU A 85 -19.50 23.09 -17.54
N GLY A 86 -20.59 22.90 -18.30
CA GLY A 86 -20.64 23.12 -19.74
C GLY A 86 -20.54 24.59 -20.17
N SER A 87 -20.48 25.53 -19.22
CA SER A 87 -20.40 26.96 -19.53
C SER A 87 -19.03 27.37 -20.10
N GLN A 88 -19.07 28.10 -21.21
CA GLN A 88 -17.91 28.81 -21.80
C GLN A 88 -17.30 29.87 -20.86
N GLN A 89 -17.98 30.25 -19.76
CA GLN A 89 -17.48 31.26 -18.83
C GLN A 89 -16.54 30.63 -17.79
N ALA A 90 -15.24 30.84 -17.97
CA ALA A 90 -14.16 30.22 -17.18
C ALA A 90 -14.26 30.44 -15.65
N GLU A 91 -14.90 31.52 -15.21
CA GLU A 91 -15.17 31.85 -13.79
C GLU A 91 -16.37 31.07 -13.22
N LEU A 92 -17.42 30.86 -14.04
CA LEU A 92 -18.61 30.09 -13.62
C LEU A 92 -18.28 28.61 -13.53
N HIS A 93 -17.63 28.08 -14.58
CA HIS A 93 -17.14 26.71 -14.65
C HIS A 93 -16.20 26.38 -13.47
N SER A 94 -15.25 27.27 -13.14
CA SER A 94 -14.28 27.00 -12.07
C SER A 94 -14.90 27.00 -10.67
N ARG A 95 -15.85 27.91 -10.40
CA ARG A 95 -16.63 27.89 -9.14
C ARG A 95 -17.52 26.66 -9.02
N CYS A 96 -18.20 26.26 -10.10
CA CYS A 96 -19.03 25.04 -10.09
C CYS A 96 -18.18 23.77 -9.88
N ALA A 97 -16.98 23.72 -10.48
CA ALA A 97 -16.02 22.64 -10.26
C ALA A 97 -15.47 22.60 -8.81
N LEU A 98 -15.28 23.76 -8.16
CA LEU A 98 -14.87 23.80 -6.74
C LEU A 98 -15.97 23.22 -5.85
N ILE A 99 -17.21 23.70 -6.00
CA ILE A 99 -18.34 23.26 -5.16
C ILE A 99 -18.58 21.75 -5.31
N LEU A 100 -18.47 21.19 -6.52
CA LEU A 100 -18.56 19.74 -6.74
C LEU A 100 -17.40 18.96 -6.08
N ALA A 101 -16.19 19.54 -6.05
CA ALA A 101 -15.04 18.92 -5.38
C ALA A 101 -15.16 19.00 -3.84
N ASP A 102 -15.70 20.07 -3.27
CA ASP A 102 -16.00 20.19 -1.84
C ASP A 102 -17.07 19.17 -1.41
N LEU A 103 -18.11 18.98 -2.24
CA LEU A 103 -19.15 17.97 -2.03
C LEU A 103 -18.57 16.54 -2.10
N ALA A 104 -17.74 16.24 -3.10
CA ALA A 104 -17.12 14.92 -3.26
C ALA A 104 -16.09 14.62 -2.16
N GLY A 105 -15.32 15.62 -1.73
CA GLY A 105 -14.34 15.49 -0.65
C GLY A 105 -14.94 15.40 0.76
N HIS A 106 -16.26 15.55 0.89
CA HIS A 106 -16.97 15.46 2.16
C HIS A 106 -17.52 14.05 2.46
N SER A 107 -17.98 13.31 1.45
CA SER A 107 -18.51 11.94 1.63
C SER A 107 -18.53 11.13 0.33
N ASP A 108 -18.12 9.86 0.43
CA ASP A 108 -18.22 8.85 -0.64
C ASP A 108 -19.64 8.72 -1.21
N GLN A 109 -20.66 8.95 -0.37
CA GLN A 109 -22.06 8.95 -0.81
C GLN A 109 -22.32 10.08 -1.82
N TYR A 110 -21.80 11.29 -1.56
CA TYR A 110 -21.94 12.43 -2.45
C TYR A 110 -21.06 12.29 -3.70
N GLN A 111 -19.87 11.70 -3.56
CA GLN A 111 -19.03 11.31 -4.70
C GLN A 111 -19.78 10.35 -5.65
N SER A 112 -20.47 9.34 -5.11
CA SER A 112 -21.28 8.39 -5.91
C SER A 112 -22.46 9.06 -6.63
N LEU A 113 -23.13 10.01 -5.96
CA LEU A 113 -24.24 10.79 -6.53
C LEU A 113 -23.78 11.69 -7.67
N ILE A 114 -22.61 12.33 -7.54
CA ILE A 114 -22.02 13.17 -8.59
C ILE A 114 -21.64 12.31 -9.80
N ALA A 115 -20.98 11.16 -9.58
CA ALA A 115 -20.58 10.25 -10.65
C ALA A 115 -21.77 9.77 -11.49
N GLN A 116 -22.87 9.36 -10.84
CA GLN A 116 -24.08 8.91 -11.51
C GLN A 116 -24.70 9.97 -12.44
N GLN A 117 -24.61 11.26 -12.10
CA GLN A 117 -25.18 12.32 -12.93
C GLN A 117 -24.26 12.74 -14.09
N VAL A 118 -22.96 12.89 -13.85
CA VAL A 118 -21.97 13.23 -14.90
C VAL A 118 -21.97 12.21 -16.03
N SER A 119 -22.06 10.91 -15.74
CA SER A 119 -22.14 9.87 -16.77
C SER A 119 -23.37 9.95 -17.69
N THR A 120 -24.41 10.74 -17.35
CA THR A 120 -25.64 10.83 -18.16
C THR A 120 -25.69 12.04 -19.10
N THR A 121 -25.04 13.16 -18.76
CA THR A 121 -25.05 14.38 -19.57
C THR A 121 -24.13 14.31 -20.78
N ASP A 122 -22.99 13.67 -20.61
CA ASP A 122 -21.87 13.77 -21.56
C ASP A 122 -22.06 12.80 -22.74
N ILE A 123 -22.62 11.62 -22.49
CA ILE A 123 -22.86 10.58 -23.52
C ILE A 123 -23.86 11.06 -24.57
N ILE A 124 -24.95 11.73 -24.15
CA ILE A 124 -26.04 12.10 -25.05
C ILE A 124 -25.68 13.33 -25.88
N SER A 125 -25.07 14.35 -25.26
CA SER A 125 -24.69 15.60 -25.94
C SER A 125 -23.59 15.41 -27.00
N LEU A 126 -22.64 14.49 -26.78
CA LEU A 126 -21.59 14.15 -27.75
C LEU A 126 -22.06 13.23 -28.90
N SER A 127 -23.26 12.64 -28.82
CA SER A 127 -23.71 11.60 -29.76
C SER A 127 -24.22 12.10 -31.13
N HIS A 128 -24.45 13.40 -31.30
CA HIS A 128 -25.18 13.97 -32.45
C HIS A 128 -24.46 15.13 -33.18
N SER A 129 -23.13 15.22 -33.10
CA SER A 129 -22.31 16.05 -34.01
C SER A 129 -21.46 15.18 -34.95
N PRO A 130 -21.63 15.24 -36.28
CA PRO A 130 -20.90 14.40 -37.23
C PRO A 130 -19.49 14.94 -37.54
N SER A 131 -18.67 15.13 -36.51
CA SER A 131 -17.27 15.57 -36.63
C SER A 131 -16.41 14.88 -35.56
N GLY A 132 -15.37 14.17 -35.99
CA GLY A 132 -14.66 13.16 -35.19
C GLY A 132 -13.68 13.66 -34.11
N PRO A 133 -12.86 12.75 -33.55
CA PRO A 133 -12.15 12.91 -32.26
C PRO A 133 -10.92 13.85 -32.27
N GLU A 134 -10.91 14.89 -33.09
CA GLU A 134 -9.80 15.86 -33.17
C GLU A 134 -9.95 17.01 -32.16
N GLN A 135 -11.17 17.37 -31.76
CA GLN A 135 -11.40 18.46 -30.78
C GLN A 135 -10.90 18.12 -29.36
N VAL A 136 -10.83 16.83 -29.00
CA VAL A 136 -10.20 16.39 -27.73
C VAL A 136 -8.68 16.68 -27.75
N LYS A 137 -8.05 16.68 -28.94
CA LYS A 137 -6.64 17.05 -29.11
C LYS A 137 -6.40 18.56 -29.17
N SER A 138 -7.39 19.38 -29.52
CA SER A 138 -7.23 20.85 -29.58
C SER A 138 -7.39 21.54 -28.21
N LEU A 139 -8.15 20.96 -27.29
CA LEU A 139 -8.34 21.51 -25.94
C LEU A 139 -7.05 21.57 -25.12
N LEU A 140 -6.19 20.54 -25.19
CA LEU A 140 -4.99 20.46 -24.36
C LEU A 140 -3.93 21.54 -24.71
N PRO A 141 -3.60 21.82 -25.99
CA PRO A 141 -2.75 22.95 -26.37
C PRO A 141 -3.34 24.31 -26.02
N SER A 142 -4.65 24.53 -26.20
CA SER A 142 -5.30 25.80 -25.81
C SER A 142 -5.23 26.04 -24.30
N PHE A 143 -5.41 25.00 -23.49
CA PHE A 143 -5.27 25.06 -22.04
C PHE A 143 -3.80 25.31 -21.61
N LEU A 144 -2.83 24.75 -22.34
CA LEU A 144 -1.40 24.99 -22.13
C LEU A 144 -0.96 26.41 -22.55
N ASN A 145 -1.51 26.99 -23.62
CA ASN A 145 -1.28 28.40 -23.96
C ASN A 145 -1.86 29.32 -22.89
N MET A 146 -3.10 29.07 -22.45
CA MET A 146 -3.74 29.82 -21.37
C MET A 146 -2.92 29.79 -20.06
N LEU A 147 -2.32 28.64 -19.73
CA LEU A 147 -1.37 28.48 -18.63
C LEU A 147 -0.10 29.32 -18.82
N MET A 148 0.49 29.31 -20.02
CA MET A 148 1.72 30.06 -20.33
C MET A 148 1.48 31.57 -20.38
N GLU A 149 0.34 32.03 -20.88
CA GLU A 149 -0.05 33.45 -20.84
C GLU A 149 -0.29 33.91 -19.41
N PHE A 150 -0.98 33.14 -18.56
CA PHE A 150 -1.15 33.49 -17.15
C PHE A 150 0.17 33.49 -16.35
N LEU A 151 1.11 32.59 -16.66
CA LEU A 151 2.46 32.62 -16.09
C LEU A 151 3.26 33.85 -16.57
N ASN A 152 3.14 34.24 -17.85
CA ASN A 152 3.73 35.48 -18.36
C ASN A 152 3.10 36.74 -17.74
N ILE A 153 1.79 36.74 -17.45
CA ILE A 153 1.10 37.82 -16.74
C ILE A 153 1.61 37.91 -15.29
N LEU A 154 1.72 36.79 -14.57
CA LEU A 154 2.32 36.78 -13.24
C LEU A 154 3.76 37.31 -13.24
N TYR A 155 4.56 36.93 -14.25
CA TYR A 155 5.94 37.37 -14.42
C TYR A 155 6.05 38.88 -14.76
N SER A 156 5.18 39.40 -15.61
CA SER A 156 5.14 40.84 -15.94
C SER A 156 4.68 41.68 -14.74
N CYS A 157 3.73 41.19 -13.95
CA CYS A 157 3.30 41.79 -12.69
C CYS A 157 4.40 41.78 -11.59
N THR A 158 5.50 41.05 -11.76
CA THR A 158 6.66 41.09 -10.84
C THR A 158 7.80 42.04 -11.24
N LEU A 159 7.85 42.53 -12.48
CA LEU A 159 8.84 43.53 -12.91
C LEU A 159 8.36 44.99 -12.86
N SER A 160 7.05 45.23 -12.72
CA SER A 160 6.47 46.57 -12.82
C SER A 160 6.23 47.20 -11.45
N CYS A 161 7.09 48.13 -11.04
CA CYS A 161 6.99 48.89 -9.78
C CYS A 161 5.91 49.99 -9.82
N VAL A 162 4.67 49.65 -10.19
CA VAL A 162 3.51 50.56 -10.17
C VAL A 162 2.86 50.52 -8.78
N PRO A 163 2.58 51.67 -8.12
CA PRO A 163 1.99 51.70 -6.79
C PRO A 163 0.64 50.96 -6.69
N TRP A 164 0.61 49.91 -5.86
CA TRP A 164 -0.54 49.01 -5.65
C TRP A 164 -1.80 49.67 -5.06
N ALA A 165 -1.76 50.97 -4.74
CA ALA A 165 -2.84 51.68 -4.07
C ALA A 165 -4.13 51.83 -4.89
N MET A 166 -4.06 51.75 -6.22
CA MET A 166 -5.20 51.98 -7.11
C MET A 166 -5.94 50.69 -7.54
N PHE A 167 -5.34 49.51 -7.36
CA PHE A 167 -5.97 48.21 -7.68
C PHE A 167 -6.57 47.56 -6.42
N ARG A 168 -7.46 48.30 -5.76
CA ARG A 168 -8.24 47.82 -4.61
C ARG A 168 -9.57 47.27 -5.13
N VAL A 169 -9.97 46.08 -4.64
CA VAL A 169 -11.15 45.24 -5.04
C VAL A 169 -10.79 44.05 -5.96
N GLU A 170 -11.58 42.97 -5.80
CA GLU A 170 -11.72 41.74 -6.61
C GLU A 170 -10.65 40.62 -6.63
N PHE A 171 -9.34 40.84 -6.51
CA PHE A 171 -8.36 39.71 -6.63
C PHE A 171 -7.52 39.38 -5.38
N SER A 172 -8.01 38.43 -4.58
CA SER A 172 -7.23 37.78 -3.51
C SER A 172 -6.33 36.67 -4.08
N ARG A 173 -5.00 36.85 -4.00
CA ARG A 173 -3.99 35.91 -4.53
C ARG A 173 -4.18 34.46 -4.04
N ALA A 174 -4.54 34.27 -2.77
CA ALA A 174 -4.77 32.95 -2.19
C ALA A 174 -5.97 32.22 -2.85
N HIS A 175 -6.99 32.96 -3.29
CA HIS A 175 -8.20 32.39 -3.87
C HIS A 175 -7.94 31.79 -5.26
N CYS A 176 -7.12 32.47 -6.09
CA CYS A 176 -6.69 31.96 -7.39
C CYS A 176 -5.86 30.67 -7.25
N ILE A 177 -4.99 30.58 -6.25
CA ILE A 177 -4.18 29.38 -5.98
C ILE A 177 -5.08 28.20 -5.56
N LYS A 178 -6.10 28.47 -4.74
CA LYS A 178 -7.08 27.47 -4.29
C LYS A 178 -7.89 26.90 -5.47
N LEU A 179 -8.45 27.78 -6.31
CA LEU A 179 -9.14 27.41 -7.56
C LEU A 179 -8.23 26.66 -8.53
N PHE A 180 -6.96 27.07 -8.67
CA PHE A 180 -6.00 26.41 -9.56
C PHE A 180 -5.70 24.97 -9.14
N CYS A 181 -5.47 24.75 -7.85
CA CYS A 181 -5.12 23.45 -7.31
C CYS A 181 -6.28 22.44 -7.42
N HIS A 182 -7.51 22.84 -7.10
CA HIS A 182 -8.68 21.97 -7.27
C HIS A 182 -8.97 21.61 -8.73
N ARG A 183 -8.83 22.57 -9.66
CA ARG A 183 -9.23 22.40 -11.07
C ARG A 183 -8.44 21.33 -11.84
N LYS A 184 -7.34 20.79 -11.26
CA LYS A 184 -6.59 19.66 -11.82
C LYS A 184 -7.00 18.30 -11.23
N LEU A 185 -7.64 18.26 -10.05
CA LEU A 185 -8.00 17.01 -9.38
C LEU A 185 -9.15 16.27 -10.08
N THR A 186 -10.15 16.98 -10.58
CA THR A 186 -11.39 16.40 -11.13
C THR A 186 -11.23 15.70 -12.49
N LEU A 187 -10.13 15.94 -13.21
CA LEU A 187 -9.90 15.40 -14.57
C LEU A 187 -8.87 14.26 -14.61
N CYS A 188 -7.99 14.14 -13.62
CA CYS A 188 -6.97 13.08 -13.59
C CYS A 188 -7.49 11.77 -12.96
N SER A 189 -8.60 11.79 -12.22
CA SER A 189 -9.25 10.60 -11.65
C SER A 189 -9.87 9.67 -12.71
N TYR A 190 -10.19 10.19 -13.90
CA TYR A 190 -10.76 9.43 -15.03
C TYR A 190 -9.71 8.95 -16.05
N GLY A 191 -8.42 9.05 -15.72
CA GLY A 191 -7.28 8.81 -16.63
C GLY A 191 -6.74 7.37 -16.67
N THR A 192 -7.56 6.34 -16.50
CA THR A 192 -7.11 4.93 -16.52
C THR A 192 -6.94 4.41 -17.95
N ASN A 193 -5.82 4.74 -18.61
CA ASN A 193 -4.97 3.81 -19.39
C ASN A 193 -3.88 4.52 -20.23
N SER A 194 -2.74 3.83 -20.40
CA SER A 194 -1.57 4.15 -21.27
C SER A 194 -0.74 5.43 -20.98
N ASP A 195 0.58 5.30 -21.20
CA ASP A 195 1.61 6.35 -21.28
C ASP A 195 1.79 7.33 -20.10
N SER A 196 1.98 6.76 -18.91
CA SER A 196 2.21 7.43 -17.62
C SER A 196 3.54 8.20 -17.47
N THR A 197 4.13 8.76 -18.53
CA THR A 197 5.46 9.44 -18.47
C THR A 197 5.47 10.89 -18.97
N SER A 198 4.54 11.26 -19.86
CA SER A 198 4.45 12.63 -20.38
C SER A 198 3.94 13.69 -19.39
N PRO A 199 2.92 13.46 -18.52
CA PRO A 199 2.45 14.51 -17.61
C PRO A 199 3.42 14.79 -16.46
N PHE A 200 4.24 13.82 -16.05
CA PHE A 200 5.16 13.95 -14.93
C PHE A 200 6.40 14.81 -15.25
N LYS A 201 6.88 14.81 -16.50
CA LYS A 201 7.91 15.77 -16.94
C LYS A 201 7.46 17.22 -16.77
N SER A 202 6.18 17.50 -17.05
CA SER A 202 5.58 18.82 -16.82
C SER A 202 5.42 19.15 -15.34
N LEU A 203 5.09 18.16 -14.50
CA LEU A 203 5.07 18.33 -13.04
C LEU A 203 6.44 18.74 -12.48
N LYS A 204 7.56 18.19 -12.96
CA LYS A 204 8.91 18.60 -12.51
C LYS A 204 9.18 20.10 -12.67
N LYS A 205 8.63 20.74 -13.70
CA LYS A 205 8.72 22.20 -13.91
C LYS A 205 7.80 22.99 -12.97
N VAL A 206 6.64 22.43 -12.59
CA VAL A 206 5.75 23.01 -11.57
C VAL A 206 6.37 22.89 -10.16
N PHE A 207 7.02 21.77 -9.83
CA PHE A 207 7.77 21.61 -8.58
C PHE A 207 8.87 22.67 -8.43
N SER A 208 9.66 22.94 -9.47
CA SER A 208 10.65 24.03 -9.42
C SER A 208 10.01 25.42 -9.25
N LEU A 209 8.84 25.66 -9.84
CA LEU A 209 8.13 26.94 -9.68
C LEU A 209 7.55 27.11 -8.26
N LEU A 210 7.10 26.03 -7.62
CA LEU A 210 6.69 26.06 -6.21
C LEU A 210 7.87 26.37 -5.28
N ASN A 211 9.08 25.85 -5.56
CA ASN A 211 10.28 26.25 -4.81
C ASN A 211 10.61 27.74 -5.00
N VAL A 212 10.39 28.32 -6.18
CA VAL A 212 10.54 29.77 -6.40
C VAL A 212 9.51 30.60 -5.59
N THR A 213 8.38 30.02 -5.17
CA THR A 213 7.42 30.69 -4.26
C THR A 213 7.83 30.70 -2.78
N GLN A 214 9.10 30.41 -2.44
CA GLN A 214 9.68 30.49 -1.09
C GLN A 214 9.35 31.78 -0.30
N VAL A 215 9.00 32.88 -0.97
CA VAL A 215 8.94 34.23 -0.37
C VAL A 215 7.57 34.60 0.23
N PHE A 216 6.43 34.04 -0.21
CA PHE A 216 5.10 34.56 0.20
C PHE A 216 4.00 33.50 0.43
N GLN A 217 3.49 33.49 1.68
CA GLN A 217 2.32 32.75 2.23
C GLN A 217 2.48 31.22 2.41
N VAL A 218 2.26 30.76 3.65
CA VAL A 218 2.34 29.35 4.06
C VAL A 218 1.15 28.56 3.53
N GLU A 219 -0.03 29.19 3.49
CA GLU A 219 -1.29 28.64 3.02
C GLU A 219 -1.22 28.23 1.54
N ALA A 220 -0.45 28.95 0.73
CA ALA A 220 -0.19 28.61 -0.66
C ALA A 220 0.69 27.36 -0.80
N ARG A 221 1.76 27.26 0.02
CA ARG A 221 2.62 26.05 0.08
C ARG A 221 1.84 24.84 0.59
N GLU A 222 0.97 25.03 1.58
CA GLU A 222 0.10 24.00 2.14
C GLU A 222 -0.87 23.44 1.10
N GLN A 223 -1.66 24.31 0.44
CA GLN A 223 -2.58 23.87 -0.60
C GLN A 223 -1.84 23.20 -1.76
N GLY A 224 -0.66 23.72 -2.14
CA GLY A 224 0.22 23.10 -3.13
C GLY A 224 0.60 21.67 -2.75
N ALA A 225 1.18 21.47 -1.56
CA ALA A 225 1.62 20.15 -1.08
C ALA A 225 0.46 19.15 -0.97
N VAL A 226 -0.67 19.55 -0.37
CA VAL A 226 -1.86 18.68 -0.24
C VAL A 226 -2.41 18.28 -1.61
N SER A 227 -2.45 19.21 -2.56
CA SER A 227 -2.99 18.94 -3.91
C SER A 227 -2.03 18.11 -4.77
N LEU A 228 -0.71 18.27 -4.58
CA LEU A 228 0.30 17.41 -5.18
C LEU A 228 0.21 15.97 -4.66
N TRP A 229 -0.07 15.79 -3.37
CA TRP A 229 -0.30 14.45 -2.81
C TRP A 229 -1.61 13.82 -3.28
N ALA A 230 -2.70 14.61 -3.37
CA ALA A 230 -3.96 14.14 -3.95
C ALA A 230 -3.81 13.76 -5.44
N LEU A 231 -2.98 14.48 -6.21
CA LEU A 231 -2.60 14.10 -7.59
C LEU A 231 -1.75 12.81 -7.67
N ALA A 232 -1.20 12.34 -6.55
CA ALA A 232 -0.52 11.04 -6.46
C ALA A 232 -1.48 9.86 -6.30
N GLY A 233 -2.79 10.13 -6.15
CA GLY A 233 -3.84 9.10 -6.13
C GLY A 233 -3.78 8.18 -4.90
N HIS A 234 -4.42 7.02 -5.04
CA HIS A 234 -4.59 6.06 -3.94
C HIS A 234 -3.74 4.79 -4.10
N THR A 235 -3.13 4.55 -5.27
CA THR A 235 -2.28 3.36 -5.47
C THR A 235 -0.86 3.62 -4.95
N LEU A 236 -0.23 2.59 -4.37
CA LEU A 236 1.14 2.71 -3.84
C LEU A 236 2.12 3.07 -4.96
N LYS A 237 1.92 2.51 -6.17
CA LYS A 237 2.75 2.80 -7.35
C LYS A 237 2.71 4.28 -7.76
N GLN A 238 1.54 4.91 -7.81
CA GLN A 238 1.43 6.34 -8.15
C GLN A 238 2.02 7.24 -7.05
N GLN A 239 1.80 6.89 -5.78
CA GLN A 239 2.35 7.61 -4.63
C GLN A 239 3.89 7.54 -4.58
N ARG A 240 4.47 6.35 -4.80
CA ARG A 240 5.92 6.17 -4.95
C ARG A 240 6.49 7.01 -6.09
N LEU A 241 5.94 6.90 -7.30
CA LEU A 241 6.42 7.66 -8.47
C LEU A 241 6.34 9.18 -8.26
N MET A 242 5.29 9.67 -7.58
CA MET A 242 5.21 11.10 -7.22
C MET A 242 6.31 11.47 -6.21
N ALA A 243 6.51 10.68 -5.16
CA ALA A 243 7.51 10.95 -4.14
C ALA A 243 8.96 10.84 -4.67
N GLU A 244 9.23 9.94 -5.61
CA GLU A 244 10.50 9.86 -6.36
C GLU A 244 10.75 11.13 -7.19
N HIS A 245 9.71 11.68 -7.82
CA HIS A 245 9.79 12.92 -8.60
C HIS A 245 9.89 14.18 -7.72
N ILE A 246 9.36 14.15 -6.50
CA ILE A 246 9.53 15.18 -5.48
C ILE A 246 10.96 15.17 -4.93
N GLY A 247 11.49 13.97 -4.63
CA GLY A 247 12.82 13.76 -4.06
C GLY A 247 12.92 14.07 -2.56
N TYR A 248 13.90 13.46 -1.88
CA TYR A 248 14.05 13.53 -0.43
C TYR A 248 14.08 14.96 0.11
N HIS A 249 14.85 15.86 -0.51
CA HIS A 249 15.03 17.23 -0.05
C HIS A 249 13.71 18.00 0.17
N PHE A 250 12.76 17.93 -0.76
CA PHE A 250 11.47 18.59 -0.60
C PHE A 250 10.56 17.85 0.39
N ILE A 251 10.64 16.51 0.48
CA ILE A 251 9.95 15.74 1.52
C ILE A 251 10.41 16.20 2.92
N LEU A 252 11.71 16.47 3.10
CA LEU A 252 12.25 17.02 4.34
C LEU A 252 11.80 18.47 4.57
N GLU A 253 11.73 19.33 3.54
CA GLU A 253 11.10 20.66 3.69
C GLU A 253 9.64 20.58 4.17
N LEU A 254 8.86 19.59 3.69
CA LEU A 254 7.48 19.39 4.14
C LEU A 254 7.41 18.98 5.62
N ILE A 255 8.26 18.03 6.05
CA ILE A 255 8.33 17.56 7.45
C ILE A 255 8.85 18.65 8.40
N LEU A 256 9.78 19.50 7.95
CA LEU A 256 10.33 20.62 8.71
C LEU A 256 9.45 21.88 8.70
N SER A 257 8.37 21.90 7.92
CA SER A 257 7.46 23.04 7.82
C SER A 257 6.65 23.28 9.10
N SER A 258 6.03 24.45 9.21
CA SER A 258 5.16 24.83 10.34
C SER A 258 3.69 24.43 10.18
N SER A 259 3.32 23.80 9.06
CA SER A 259 1.93 23.34 8.80
C SER A 259 1.80 21.85 9.05
N ASP A 260 0.88 21.48 9.95
CA ASP A 260 0.48 20.10 10.22
C ASP A 260 0.06 19.34 8.95
N ARG A 261 -0.61 20.00 8.00
CA ARG A 261 -1.01 19.37 6.74
C ARG A 261 0.18 19.10 5.80
N MET A 262 1.17 19.99 5.79
CA MET A 262 2.41 19.77 5.04
C MET A 262 3.25 18.66 5.67
N GLN A 263 3.36 18.64 7.01
CA GLN A 263 4.00 17.57 7.77
C GLN A 263 3.36 16.21 7.48
N TYR A 264 2.02 16.14 7.49
CA TYR A 264 1.26 14.95 7.11
C TYR A 264 1.62 14.46 5.70
N VAL A 265 1.62 15.34 4.69
CA VAL A 265 2.00 14.98 3.31
C VAL A 265 3.45 14.48 3.25
N GLY A 266 4.38 15.12 3.95
CA GLY A 266 5.78 14.67 4.03
C GLY A 266 5.89 13.25 4.61
N CYS A 267 5.16 12.95 5.68
CA CYS A 267 5.13 11.61 6.28
C CYS A 267 4.51 10.55 5.35
N GLN A 268 3.45 10.90 4.61
CA GLN A 268 2.84 10.01 3.62
C GLN A 268 3.80 9.74 2.42
N ALA A 269 4.58 10.75 2.00
CA ALA A 269 5.62 10.57 0.99
C ALA A 269 6.76 9.67 1.45
N VAL A 270 7.20 9.77 2.72
CA VAL A 270 8.13 8.80 3.33
C VAL A 270 7.54 7.38 3.32
N ILE A 271 6.29 7.21 3.76
CA ILE A 271 5.60 5.92 3.78
C ILE A 271 5.57 5.26 2.39
N ALA A 272 5.25 6.03 1.33
CA ALA A 272 5.20 5.52 -0.04
C ALA A 272 6.58 5.17 -0.63
N LEU A 273 7.62 5.94 -0.30
CA LEU A 273 8.99 5.63 -0.73
C LEU A 273 9.56 4.41 -0.01
N SER A 274 9.44 4.35 1.32
CA SER A 274 10.12 3.36 2.15
C SER A 274 9.44 1.99 2.19
N ARG A 275 8.14 1.89 1.88
CA ARG A 275 7.42 0.61 1.90
C ARG A 275 7.95 -0.34 0.83
N ASP A 276 8.52 -1.46 1.24
CA ASP A 276 9.10 -2.47 0.34
C ASP A 276 10.24 -1.91 -0.56
N SER A 277 11.06 -0.97 -0.04
CA SER A 277 12.31 -0.51 -0.68
C SER A 277 13.36 -0.04 0.36
N ARG A 278 14.37 -0.87 0.58
CA ARG A 278 15.55 -0.58 1.42
C ARG A 278 16.42 0.53 0.84
N SER A 279 16.51 0.60 -0.50
CA SER A 279 17.21 1.67 -1.22
C SER A 279 16.68 3.07 -0.87
N HIS A 280 15.35 3.22 -0.70
CA HIS A 280 14.74 4.46 -0.20
C HIS A 280 14.82 4.62 1.33
N GLN A 281 14.73 3.55 2.12
CA GLN A 281 14.91 3.60 3.58
C GLN A 281 16.30 4.13 3.95
N ASP A 282 17.36 3.53 3.38
CA ASP A 282 18.74 3.94 3.60
C ASP A 282 19.03 5.33 3.00
N GLY A 283 18.36 5.69 1.90
CA GLY A 283 18.43 7.03 1.31
C GLY A 283 17.93 8.10 2.28
N LEU A 284 16.73 7.93 2.84
CA LEU A 284 16.16 8.87 3.82
C LEU A 284 16.98 8.95 5.12
N CYS A 285 17.60 7.85 5.56
CA CYS A 285 18.52 7.89 6.69
C CYS A 285 19.80 8.68 6.38
N LYS A 286 20.37 8.57 5.17
CA LYS A 286 21.56 9.34 4.75
C LYS A 286 21.29 10.85 4.63
N GLU A 287 20.09 11.23 4.19
CA GLU A 287 19.63 12.62 4.11
C GLU A 287 19.19 13.20 5.47
N ASN A 288 19.45 12.52 6.60
CA ASN A 288 19.04 12.91 7.95
C ASN A 288 17.52 13.08 8.13
N GLY A 289 16.72 12.24 7.48
CA GLY A 289 15.25 12.30 7.54
C GLY A 289 14.61 11.79 8.84
N VAL A 290 15.36 11.10 9.69
CA VAL A 290 14.88 10.56 10.99
C VAL A 290 14.72 11.65 12.07
N PRO A 291 15.72 12.51 12.39
CA PRO A 291 15.56 13.55 13.40
C PRO A 291 14.31 14.45 13.23
N PRO A 292 13.94 14.90 12.00
CA PRO A 292 12.71 15.64 11.77
C PRO A 292 11.45 14.87 12.19
N LEU A 293 11.37 13.55 11.93
CA LEU A 293 10.24 12.71 12.32
C LEU A 293 10.17 12.54 13.85
N VAL A 294 11.30 12.27 14.52
CA VAL A 294 11.34 12.15 15.99
C VAL A 294 10.99 13.47 16.66
N ARG A 295 11.37 14.61 16.07
CA ARG A 295 10.95 15.94 16.53
C ARG A 295 9.43 16.14 16.46
N LEU A 296 8.74 15.60 15.46
CA LEU A 296 7.28 15.69 15.35
C LEU A 296 6.56 14.84 16.41
N LEU A 297 7.12 13.70 16.85
CA LEU A 297 6.56 12.91 17.96
C LEU A 297 6.45 13.73 19.26
N ARG A 298 7.38 14.67 19.49
CA ARG A 298 7.41 15.57 20.67
C ARG A 298 6.64 16.88 20.44
N GLY A 299 5.95 17.03 19.30
CA GLY A 299 5.31 18.28 18.89
C GLY A 299 3.91 18.46 19.45
N SER A 300 3.76 19.32 20.47
CA SER A 300 2.48 19.67 21.14
C SER A 300 1.42 20.37 20.27
N ARG A 301 1.64 20.46 18.95
CA ARG A 301 0.74 21.08 17.95
C ARG A 301 0.44 20.18 16.75
N THR A 302 0.93 18.93 16.76
CA THR A 302 0.58 17.94 15.73
C THR A 302 -0.85 17.46 15.93
N THR A 303 -1.59 17.22 14.85
CA THR A 303 -2.88 16.52 14.94
C THR A 303 -2.65 15.02 15.06
N GLU A 304 -3.61 14.29 15.64
CA GLU A 304 -3.55 12.83 15.76
C GLU A 304 -3.27 12.15 14.41
N ARG A 305 -3.90 12.64 13.33
CA ARG A 305 -3.68 12.17 11.95
C ARG A 305 -2.22 12.29 11.51
N THR A 306 -1.55 13.39 11.86
CA THR A 306 -0.13 13.61 11.57
C THR A 306 0.74 12.75 12.49
N LEU A 307 0.45 12.70 13.79
CA LEU A 307 1.17 11.88 14.76
C LEU A 307 1.17 10.39 14.38
N LEU A 308 0.00 9.83 14.04
CA LEU A 308 -0.15 8.46 13.52
C LEU A 308 0.66 8.25 12.23
N SER A 309 0.75 9.26 11.36
CA SER A 309 1.55 9.18 10.12
C SER A 309 3.05 9.20 10.40
N VAL A 310 3.52 9.98 11.38
CA VAL A 310 4.92 10.02 11.84
C VAL A 310 5.28 8.66 12.44
N ILE A 311 4.48 8.16 13.39
CA ILE A 311 4.68 6.86 14.05
C ILE A 311 4.78 5.74 13.00
N ARG A 312 3.85 5.70 12.04
CA ARG A 312 3.83 4.71 10.96
C ARG A 312 5.01 4.85 10.00
N SER A 313 5.47 6.07 9.69
CA SER A 313 6.65 6.28 8.85
C SER A 313 7.93 5.72 9.48
N LEU A 314 8.11 5.87 10.80
CA LEU A 314 9.24 5.29 11.53
C LEU A 314 9.18 3.76 11.52
N GLY A 315 8.00 3.16 11.70
CA GLY A 315 7.82 1.71 11.61
C GLY A 315 8.14 1.15 10.22
N ILE A 316 7.74 1.85 9.16
CA ILE A 316 7.99 1.44 7.76
C ILE A 316 9.45 1.68 7.32
N LEU A 317 10.19 2.59 7.96
CA LEU A 317 11.64 2.71 7.76
C LEU A 317 12.42 1.47 8.25
N CYS A 318 11.90 0.74 9.24
CA CYS A 318 12.58 -0.41 9.84
C CYS A 318 12.32 -1.75 9.14
N ILE A 319 11.25 -1.87 8.36
CA ILE A 319 10.78 -3.13 7.75
C ILE A 319 10.79 -3.03 6.22
N GLY A 320 11.51 -3.96 5.59
CA GLY A 320 11.42 -4.24 4.16
C GLY A 320 10.50 -5.44 3.86
N GLY A 321 10.48 -5.84 2.59
CA GLY A 321 9.61 -6.89 2.08
C GLY A 321 9.56 -8.16 2.94
N ALA A 322 8.35 -8.70 3.10
CA ALA A 322 8.07 -9.93 3.84
C ALA A 322 8.51 -9.95 5.32
N HIS A 323 8.54 -8.82 6.04
CA HIS A 323 9.08 -8.75 7.42
C HIS A 323 10.59 -9.05 7.51
N THR A 324 11.34 -8.65 6.49
CA THR A 324 12.80 -8.50 6.62
C THR A 324 13.13 -7.15 7.28
N ASN A 325 14.17 -7.09 8.10
CA ASN A 325 14.55 -5.84 8.78
C ASN A 325 15.57 -5.00 7.98
N ASN A 326 15.64 -3.72 8.32
CA ASN A 326 16.73 -2.83 7.97
C ASN A 326 17.51 -2.39 9.23
N PRO A 327 18.62 -3.06 9.56
CA PRO A 327 19.46 -2.71 10.71
C PRO A 327 20.00 -1.27 10.69
N ASN A 328 20.23 -0.68 9.51
CA ASN A 328 20.76 0.67 9.40
C ASN A 328 19.72 1.72 9.83
N SER A 329 18.50 1.65 9.26
CA SER A 329 17.41 2.52 9.67
C SER A 329 16.98 2.30 11.12
N GLN A 330 16.95 1.03 11.59
CA GLN A 330 16.69 0.71 13.00
C GLN A 330 17.72 1.35 13.95
N ARG A 331 19.02 1.28 13.62
CA ARG A 331 20.10 1.92 14.40
C ARG A 331 19.94 3.44 14.47
N VAL A 332 19.73 4.11 13.34
CA VAL A 332 19.56 5.58 13.31
C VAL A 332 18.32 6.02 14.11
N ILE A 333 17.23 5.25 14.05
CA ILE A 333 16.00 5.53 14.84
C ILE A 333 16.24 5.34 16.35
N ALA A 334 17.10 4.40 16.76
CA ALA A 334 17.49 4.25 18.16
C ALA A 334 18.44 5.38 18.63
N GLU A 335 19.44 5.75 17.81
CA GLU A 335 20.39 6.84 18.09
C GLU A 335 19.68 8.18 18.35
N GLU A 336 18.68 8.52 17.51
CA GLU A 336 17.85 9.73 17.59
C GLU A 336 16.85 9.76 18.78
N GLN A 337 16.94 8.81 19.71
CA GLN A 337 16.08 8.73 20.91
C GLN A 337 14.58 8.59 20.59
N ALA A 338 14.23 7.91 19.48
CA ALA A 338 12.84 7.64 19.15
C ALA A 338 12.18 6.68 20.16
N ILE A 339 12.93 5.67 20.64
CA ILE A 339 12.41 4.62 21.53
C ILE A 339 11.84 5.18 22.84
N PRO A 340 12.57 5.98 23.66
CA PRO A 340 11.99 6.58 24.86
C PRO A 340 10.79 7.50 24.56
N THR A 341 10.86 8.25 23.46
CA THR A 341 9.77 9.14 23.01
C THR A 341 8.49 8.36 22.69
N LEU A 342 8.62 7.19 22.08
CA LEU A 342 7.50 6.29 21.78
C LEU A 342 6.94 5.68 23.08
N LEU A 343 7.79 5.27 24.02
CA LEU A 343 7.34 4.74 25.33
C LEU A 343 6.60 5.81 26.17
N GLU A 344 7.07 7.05 26.14
CA GLU A 344 6.38 8.22 26.73
C GLU A 344 4.97 8.39 26.13
N LEU A 345 4.83 8.28 24.80
CA LEU A 345 3.53 8.34 24.12
C LEU A 345 2.59 7.20 24.55
N VAL A 346 3.06 5.96 24.74
CA VAL A 346 2.22 4.85 25.24
C VAL A 346 1.69 5.13 26.65
N LYS A 347 2.55 5.69 27.52
CA LYS A 347 2.23 6.00 28.92
C LYS A 347 1.26 7.19 29.05
N HIS A 348 1.41 8.23 28.22
CA HIS A 348 0.69 9.51 28.41
C HIS A 348 -0.43 9.84 27.41
N GLN A 349 -0.55 9.17 26.27
CA GLN A 349 -1.64 9.44 25.32
C GLN A 349 -2.98 8.82 25.77
N GLU A 350 -4.09 9.50 25.47
CA GLU A 350 -5.44 8.97 25.70
C GLU A 350 -5.93 8.10 24.53
N SER A 351 -5.54 8.43 23.29
CA SER A 351 -5.95 7.69 22.09
C SER A 351 -5.42 6.26 22.07
N LEU A 352 -6.34 5.29 22.09
CA LEU A 352 -6.05 3.87 21.96
C LEU A 352 -5.39 3.55 20.59
N GLN A 353 -5.81 4.24 19.52
CA GLN A 353 -5.24 4.05 18.18
C GLN A 353 -3.76 4.46 18.13
N VAL A 354 -3.41 5.57 18.79
CA VAL A 354 -2.00 5.98 18.96
C VAL A 354 -1.22 4.92 19.74
N LYS A 355 -1.76 4.37 20.84
CA LYS A 355 -1.07 3.31 21.62
C LYS A 355 -0.78 2.05 20.79
N VAL A 356 -1.76 1.57 20.03
CA VAL A 356 -1.56 0.38 19.17
C VAL A 356 -0.54 0.65 18.07
N GLN A 357 -0.63 1.79 17.38
CA GLN A 357 0.32 2.14 16.31
C GLN A 357 1.74 2.36 16.84
N VAL A 358 1.91 2.90 18.06
CA VAL A 358 3.22 2.94 18.72
C VAL A 358 3.71 1.53 19.06
N ALA A 359 2.87 0.65 19.60
CA ALA A 359 3.26 -0.74 19.88
C ALA A 359 3.69 -1.50 18.61
N GLN A 360 3.01 -1.28 17.48
CA GLN A 360 3.47 -1.78 16.17
C GLN A 360 4.83 -1.21 15.79
N THR A 361 5.02 0.11 15.86
CA THR A 361 6.29 0.75 15.48
C THR A 361 7.46 0.35 16.37
N LEU A 362 7.25 0.17 17.69
CA LEU A 362 8.27 -0.39 18.58
C LEU A 362 8.65 -1.82 18.18
N ALA A 363 7.67 -2.67 17.84
CA ALA A 363 7.94 -4.00 17.30
C ALA A 363 8.73 -3.95 15.98
N CYS A 364 8.43 -2.99 15.10
CA CYS A 364 9.18 -2.77 13.85
C CYS A 364 10.64 -2.35 14.09
N VAL A 365 10.89 -1.42 15.03
CA VAL A 365 12.24 -0.97 15.38
C VAL A 365 13.08 -2.11 15.97
N LEU A 366 12.47 -3.02 16.72
CA LEU A 366 13.15 -4.16 17.33
C LEU A 366 13.22 -5.42 16.43
N LEU A 367 12.44 -5.48 15.33
CA LEU A 367 12.30 -6.67 14.49
C LEU A 367 13.66 -7.18 14.00
N GLY A 368 14.00 -8.43 14.32
CA GLY A 368 15.23 -9.10 13.86
C GLY A 368 16.56 -8.51 14.36
N ASN A 369 16.57 -7.40 15.09
CA ASN A 369 17.78 -6.76 15.58
C ASN A 369 18.07 -7.19 17.03
N GLN A 370 19.01 -8.11 17.20
CA GLN A 370 19.32 -8.72 18.50
C GLN A 370 19.96 -7.74 19.49
N GLU A 371 20.79 -6.81 19.00
CA GLU A 371 21.50 -5.80 19.81
C GLU A 371 20.54 -4.75 20.38
N LEU A 372 19.65 -4.21 19.54
CA LEU A 372 18.59 -3.30 19.98
C LEU A 372 17.58 -4.01 20.89
N GLN A 373 17.25 -5.28 20.63
CA GLN A 373 16.43 -6.08 21.55
C GLN A 373 17.09 -6.22 22.93
N THR A 374 18.37 -6.63 23.02
CA THR A 374 19.04 -6.70 24.33
C THR A 374 19.07 -5.34 25.00
N THR A 375 19.39 -4.27 24.28
CA THR A 375 19.45 -2.91 24.84
C THR A 375 18.08 -2.43 25.35
N PHE A 376 17.00 -2.72 24.63
CA PHE A 376 15.63 -2.38 25.03
C PHE A 376 15.20 -3.15 26.27
N TRP A 377 15.26 -4.49 26.25
CA TRP A 377 14.80 -5.32 27.37
C TRP A 377 15.73 -5.27 28.61
N GLU A 378 16.95 -4.75 28.49
CA GLU A 378 17.86 -4.49 29.63
C GLU A 378 17.69 -3.08 30.24
N LYS A 379 17.00 -2.12 29.58
CA LYS A 379 16.93 -0.70 30.01
C LYS A 379 15.54 -0.07 30.08
N GLU A 380 14.59 -0.51 29.24
CA GLU A 380 13.31 0.16 29.05
C GLU A 380 12.18 -0.54 29.82
N GLU A 381 11.41 0.21 30.61
CA GLU A 381 10.23 -0.29 31.32
C GLU A 381 9.03 -0.44 30.38
N PHE A 382 8.98 -1.55 29.63
CA PHE A 382 7.87 -1.94 28.77
C PHE A 382 7.30 -3.32 29.17
N THR A 383 5.99 -3.39 29.42
CA THR A 383 5.25 -4.64 29.65
C THR A 383 4.26 -4.92 28.52
N TYR A 384 3.97 -6.21 28.29
CA TYR A 384 2.97 -6.61 27.28
C TYR A 384 1.52 -6.35 27.71
N GLU A 385 1.30 -6.05 28.99
CA GLU A 385 -0.01 -5.79 29.60
C GLU A 385 -0.83 -4.77 28.81
N THR A 386 -0.25 -3.59 28.52
CA THR A 386 -0.93 -2.53 27.74
C THR A 386 -1.41 -3.03 26.37
N VAL A 387 -0.65 -3.90 25.70
CA VAL A 387 -1.00 -4.43 24.37
C VAL A 387 -2.04 -5.56 24.47
N LEU A 388 -1.99 -6.35 25.55
CA LEU A 388 -2.97 -7.38 25.87
C LEU A 388 -4.30 -6.80 26.38
N GLU A 389 -4.28 -5.60 26.96
CA GLU A 389 -5.48 -4.80 27.26
C GLU A 389 -6.12 -4.23 25.98
N LEU A 390 -5.30 -3.68 25.07
CA LEU A 390 -5.77 -3.18 23.76
C LEU A 390 -6.41 -4.30 22.91
N LEU A 391 -6.01 -5.56 23.11
CA LEU A 391 -6.63 -6.75 22.50
C LEU A 391 -7.99 -7.15 23.11
N ARG A 392 -8.46 -6.48 24.17
CA ARG A 392 -9.74 -6.73 24.87
C ARG A 392 -10.75 -5.58 24.72
N VAL A 393 -10.41 -4.56 23.92
CA VAL A 393 -11.25 -3.38 23.65
C VAL A 393 -12.43 -3.80 22.74
N PRO A 394 -13.64 -3.22 22.85
CA PRO A 394 -14.76 -3.55 21.97
C PRO A 394 -14.56 -3.15 20.49
N ASP A 395 -13.55 -2.34 20.19
CA ASP A 395 -13.18 -1.91 18.86
C ASP A 395 -12.37 -3.01 18.14
N GLN A 396 -12.90 -3.44 16.98
CA GLN A 396 -12.38 -4.56 16.21
C GLN A 396 -11.10 -4.22 15.45
N ASP A 397 -10.94 -2.98 14.96
CA ASP A 397 -9.72 -2.57 14.26
C ASP A 397 -8.56 -2.45 15.26
N ILE A 398 -8.80 -1.81 16.41
CA ILE A 398 -7.82 -1.70 17.51
C ILE A 398 -7.37 -3.08 17.98
N CYS A 399 -8.29 -4.03 18.20
CA CYS A 399 -7.96 -5.40 18.59
C CYS A 399 -7.10 -6.11 17.55
N LEU A 400 -7.47 -6.04 16.27
CA LEU A 400 -6.75 -6.72 15.20
C LEU A 400 -5.36 -6.11 14.95
N GLU A 401 -5.22 -4.80 15.17
CA GLU A 401 -3.93 -4.10 15.12
C GLU A 401 -3.06 -4.36 16.36
N ALA A 402 -3.65 -4.56 17.55
CA ALA A 402 -2.93 -4.99 18.76
C ALA A 402 -2.40 -6.43 18.63
N GLY A 403 -3.23 -7.36 18.13
CA GLY A 403 -2.81 -8.71 17.78
C GLY A 403 -1.70 -8.73 16.72
N TYR A 404 -1.72 -7.78 15.78
CA TYR A 404 -0.63 -7.59 14.82
C TYR A 404 0.67 -7.13 15.49
N ALA A 405 0.61 -6.15 16.39
CA ALA A 405 1.78 -5.71 17.17
C ALA A 405 2.42 -6.87 17.93
N LEU A 406 1.62 -7.68 18.64
CA LEU A 406 2.10 -8.88 19.33
C LEU A 406 2.73 -9.90 18.36
N SER A 407 2.15 -10.08 17.18
CA SER A 407 2.72 -10.97 16.15
C SER A 407 4.08 -10.48 15.62
N LEU A 408 4.30 -9.16 15.53
CA LEU A 408 5.59 -8.57 15.16
C LEU A 408 6.65 -8.78 16.25
N PHE A 409 6.33 -8.51 17.52
CA PHE A 409 7.22 -8.80 18.66
C PHE A 409 7.59 -10.29 18.75
N ALA A 410 6.63 -11.17 18.48
CA ALA A 410 6.79 -12.62 18.49
C ALA A 410 7.44 -13.17 17.20
N TYR A 411 7.66 -12.38 16.16
CA TYR A 411 8.05 -12.87 14.84
C TYR A 411 9.44 -13.52 14.86
N ASN A 412 9.48 -14.84 14.65
CA ASN A 412 10.67 -15.68 14.78
C ASN A 412 11.42 -15.57 16.14
N ASN A 413 10.76 -15.06 17.19
CA ASN A 413 11.37 -14.79 18.49
C ASN A 413 10.75 -15.63 19.61
N THR A 414 11.37 -16.77 19.94
CA THR A 414 10.85 -17.67 20.98
C THR A 414 10.92 -17.10 22.39
N THR A 415 11.84 -16.19 22.66
CA THR A 415 11.95 -15.52 23.98
C THR A 415 10.75 -14.61 24.20
N GLN A 416 10.39 -13.80 23.20
CA GLN A 416 9.23 -12.91 23.30
C GLN A 416 7.90 -13.67 23.24
N GLN A 417 7.83 -14.78 22.50
CA GLN A 417 6.68 -15.70 22.60
C GLN A 417 6.48 -16.23 24.03
N ALA A 418 7.56 -16.60 24.74
CA ALA A 418 7.47 -17.01 26.13
C ALA A 418 7.08 -15.85 27.07
N ALA A 419 7.61 -14.64 26.84
CA ALA A 419 7.27 -13.46 27.64
C ALA A 419 5.79 -13.06 27.51
N ILE A 420 5.23 -13.03 26.29
CA ILE A 420 3.80 -12.71 26.09
C ILE A 420 2.91 -13.81 26.72
N LEU A 421 3.31 -15.09 26.65
CA LEU A 421 2.60 -16.19 27.32
C LEU A 421 2.63 -16.04 28.85
N GLN A 422 3.75 -15.60 29.44
CA GLN A 422 3.87 -15.33 30.87
C GLN A 422 3.01 -14.14 31.32
N ASN A 423 2.68 -13.20 30.43
CA ASN A 423 1.74 -12.10 30.68
C ASN A 423 0.26 -12.53 30.54
N GLY A 424 -0.02 -13.84 30.54
CA GLY A 424 -1.38 -14.42 30.55
C GLY A 424 -1.82 -15.07 29.24
N GLY A 425 -1.02 -14.98 28.17
CA GLY A 425 -1.36 -15.57 26.87
C GLY A 425 -2.56 -14.91 26.18
N ILE A 426 -3.08 -15.57 25.14
CA ILE A 426 -4.21 -15.06 24.33
C ILE A 426 -5.20 -16.20 24.03
N PRO A 427 -6.45 -16.18 24.52
CA PRO A 427 -7.41 -17.22 24.18
C PRO A 427 -7.82 -17.14 22.70
N ILE A 428 -7.89 -18.30 22.03
CA ILE A 428 -8.26 -18.40 20.60
C ILE A 428 -9.60 -17.72 20.28
N ALA A 429 -10.50 -17.63 21.26
CA ALA A 429 -11.76 -16.90 21.18
C ALA A 429 -11.63 -15.43 20.74
N MET A 430 -10.49 -14.78 20.99
CA MET A 430 -10.24 -13.40 20.53
C MET A 430 -10.04 -13.32 19.01
N TYR A 431 -9.62 -14.40 18.36
CA TYR A 431 -9.44 -14.47 16.91
C TYR A 431 -10.66 -15.02 16.17
N GLU A 432 -11.59 -15.72 16.83
CA GLU A 432 -12.79 -16.26 16.19
C GLU A 432 -13.65 -15.20 15.47
N PRO A 433 -13.90 -13.98 16.00
CA PRO A 433 -14.63 -12.95 15.26
C PRO A 433 -13.97 -12.59 13.93
N PHE A 434 -12.64 -12.46 13.91
CA PHE A 434 -11.88 -12.07 12.73
C PHE A 434 -11.72 -13.22 11.73
N LEU A 435 -11.47 -14.45 12.19
CA LEU A 435 -11.32 -15.64 11.33
C LEU A 435 -12.63 -16.00 10.61
N ASN A 436 -13.78 -15.64 11.20
CA ASN A 436 -15.11 -15.84 10.63
C ASN A 436 -15.73 -14.52 10.08
N SER A 437 -14.95 -13.43 9.99
CA SER A 437 -15.43 -12.12 9.50
C SER A 437 -15.84 -12.18 8.02
N ARG A 438 -16.75 -11.27 7.62
CA ARG A 438 -17.06 -11.05 6.20
C ARG A 438 -15.94 -10.33 5.45
N ASN A 439 -15.07 -9.63 6.17
CA ASN A 439 -13.92 -8.94 5.59
C ASN A 439 -12.75 -9.91 5.43
N GLU A 440 -12.37 -10.16 4.18
CA GLU A 440 -11.25 -11.03 3.83
C GLU A 440 -9.89 -10.50 4.34
N MET A 441 -9.74 -9.17 4.45
CA MET A 441 -8.50 -8.55 4.93
C MET A 441 -8.31 -8.78 6.43
N GLU A 442 -9.40 -8.76 7.20
CA GLU A 442 -9.38 -9.15 8.62
C GLU A 442 -9.05 -10.63 8.78
N ARG A 443 -9.68 -11.50 7.99
CA ARG A 443 -9.39 -12.94 7.94
C ARG A 443 -7.92 -13.21 7.61
N ALA A 444 -7.34 -12.51 6.63
CA ALA A 444 -5.93 -12.65 6.28
C ALA A 444 -4.99 -12.21 7.42
N LYS A 445 -5.23 -11.02 8.01
CA LYS A 445 -4.48 -10.52 9.18
C LYS A 445 -4.54 -11.52 10.34
N ALA A 446 -5.73 -11.95 10.74
CA ALA A 446 -5.92 -12.90 11.85
C ALA A 446 -5.31 -14.27 11.57
N ALA A 447 -5.46 -14.79 10.35
CA ALA A 447 -4.87 -16.07 9.93
C ALA A 447 -3.33 -16.06 10.01
N PHE A 448 -2.68 -14.95 9.65
CA PHE A 448 -1.24 -14.77 9.87
C PHE A 448 -0.89 -14.71 11.37
N GLN A 449 -1.63 -13.89 12.13
CA GLN A 449 -1.39 -13.71 13.57
C GLN A 449 -1.45 -15.05 14.34
N ILE A 450 -2.44 -15.91 14.08
CA ILE A 450 -2.55 -17.21 14.76
C ILE A 450 -1.43 -18.19 14.40
N VAL A 451 -0.81 -18.10 13.21
CA VAL A 451 0.35 -18.95 12.84
C VAL A 451 1.59 -18.52 13.64
N VAL A 452 1.86 -17.22 13.68
CA VAL A 452 3.02 -16.66 14.40
C VAL A 452 2.86 -16.85 15.91
N LEU A 453 1.70 -16.50 16.45
CA LEU A 453 1.37 -16.56 17.88
C LEU A 453 0.92 -17.95 18.36
N ALA A 454 1.03 -19.01 17.56
CA ALA A 454 0.60 -20.38 17.90
C ALA A 454 1.25 -21.01 19.15
N LYS A 455 2.25 -20.36 19.76
CA LYS A 455 2.86 -20.72 21.07
C LYS A 455 2.42 -19.84 22.24
N VAL A 456 1.73 -18.75 21.95
CA VAL A 456 1.22 -17.73 22.88
C VAL A 456 -0.29 -17.89 23.08
N ILE A 457 -0.97 -18.39 22.04
CA ILE A 457 -2.40 -18.64 22.04
C ILE A 457 -2.72 -19.87 22.91
N THR A 458 -3.72 -19.74 23.76
CA THR A 458 -4.22 -20.81 24.64
C THR A 458 -5.39 -21.58 23.99
N ASP A 459 -5.83 -22.64 24.66
CA ASP A 459 -7.06 -23.39 24.34
C ASP A 459 -7.09 -24.15 22.99
N THR A 460 -5.99 -24.14 22.23
CA THR A 460 -5.80 -24.95 21.01
C THR A 460 -4.31 -25.25 20.81
N ASP A 461 -3.97 -26.39 20.22
CA ASP A 461 -2.57 -26.78 20.02
C ASP A 461 -1.89 -26.00 18.86
N GLN A 462 -0.56 -25.90 18.96
CA GLN A 462 0.28 -25.16 18.00
C GLN A 462 0.15 -25.67 16.56
N VAL A 463 -0.14 -26.96 16.33
CA VAL A 463 -0.22 -27.55 14.99
C VAL A 463 -1.57 -27.23 14.36
N THR A 464 -2.67 -27.40 15.09
CA THR A 464 -4.02 -27.03 14.63
C THR A 464 -4.11 -25.54 14.32
N LEU A 465 -3.56 -24.66 15.16
CA LEU A 465 -3.49 -23.21 14.89
C LEU A 465 -2.70 -22.90 13.62
N SER A 466 -1.54 -23.54 13.46
CA SER A 466 -0.69 -23.37 12.26
C SER A 466 -1.41 -23.83 11.00
N ALA A 467 -2.03 -25.02 11.03
CA ALA A 467 -2.74 -25.59 9.90
C ALA A 467 -3.97 -24.74 9.51
N ARG A 468 -4.76 -24.29 10.50
CA ARG A 468 -5.94 -23.45 10.27
C ARG A 468 -5.57 -22.11 9.63
N GLY A 469 -4.57 -21.41 10.17
CA GLY A 469 -4.14 -20.12 9.64
C GLY A 469 -3.52 -20.23 8.24
N VAL A 470 -2.69 -21.24 7.99
CA VAL A 470 -2.16 -21.51 6.64
C VAL A 470 -3.27 -21.88 5.65
N THR A 471 -4.27 -22.68 6.06
CA THR A 471 -5.42 -23.03 5.22
C THR A 471 -6.21 -21.78 4.83
N VAL A 472 -6.60 -20.94 5.80
CA VAL A 472 -7.34 -19.69 5.54
C VAL A 472 -6.57 -18.75 4.61
N LEU A 473 -5.24 -18.62 4.77
CA LEU A 473 -4.42 -17.83 3.84
C LEU A 473 -4.41 -18.43 2.43
N VAL A 474 -4.26 -19.75 2.27
CA VAL A 474 -4.23 -20.36 0.92
C VAL A 474 -5.60 -20.38 0.25
N ASP A 475 -6.70 -20.44 1.01
CA ASP A 475 -8.06 -20.22 0.51
C ASP A 475 -8.26 -18.77 0.04
N LEU A 476 -7.76 -17.78 0.78
CA LEU A 476 -7.88 -16.36 0.43
C LEU A 476 -7.07 -15.95 -0.82
N LEU A 477 -6.08 -16.75 -1.25
CA LEU A 477 -5.47 -16.60 -2.57
C LEU A 477 -6.46 -16.83 -3.72
N GLN A 478 -7.63 -17.44 -3.48
CA GLN A 478 -8.67 -17.65 -4.50
C GLN A 478 -9.71 -16.51 -4.54
N SER A 479 -9.53 -15.45 -3.74
CA SER A 479 -10.41 -14.26 -3.75
C SER A 479 -10.42 -13.53 -5.10
N THR A 480 -11.56 -12.93 -5.43
CA THR A 480 -11.73 -12.00 -6.56
C THR A 480 -11.24 -10.57 -6.26
N ASN A 481 -10.88 -10.25 -5.01
CA ASN A 481 -10.40 -8.93 -4.61
C ASN A 481 -8.85 -8.89 -4.70
N PRO A 482 -8.26 -8.07 -5.58
CA PRO A 482 -6.80 -8.02 -5.72
C PRO A 482 -6.10 -7.59 -4.42
N ASN A 483 -6.72 -6.72 -3.60
CA ASN A 483 -6.16 -6.31 -2.31
C ASN A 483 -6.04 -7.49 -1.33
N THR A 484 -7.04 -8.38 -1.30
CA THR A 484 -6.99 -9.63 -0.52
C THR A 484 -5.81 -10.48 -0.96
N VAL A 485 -5.66 -10.68 -2.28
CA VAL A 485 -4.59 -11.52 -2.84
C VAL A 485 -3.20 -10.92 -2.56
N VAL A 486 -3.03 -9.59 -2.72
CA VAL A 486 -1.77 -8.88 -2.42
C VAL A 486 -1.37 -9.05 -0.96
N LEU A 487 -2.28 -8.75 -0.02
CA LEU A 487 -2.01 -8.90 1.41
C LEU A 487 -1.70 -10.35 1.77
N THR A 488 -2.50 -11.29 1.26
CA THR A 488 -2.34 -12.73 1.53
C THR A 488 -0.99 -13.24 1.02
N ALA A 489 -0.56 -12.85 -0.18
CA ALA A 489 0.74 -13.20 -0.72
C ALA A 489 1.89 -12.56 0.08
N GLN A 490 1.77 -11.30 0.52
CA GLN A 490 2.75 -10.64 1.39
C GLN A 490 2.91 -11.37 2.74
N LEU A 491 1.80 -11.78 3.38
CA LEU A 491 1.82 -12.53 4.65
C LEU A 491 2.38 -13.95 4.47
N LEU A 492 2.07 -14.63 3.36
CA LEU A 492 2.66 -15.93 3.02
C LEU A 492 4.17 -15.84 2.73
N ALA A 493 4.64 -14.75 2.12
CA ALA A 493 6.07 -14.50 1.88
C ALA A 493 6.87 -14.41 3.19
N SER A 494 6.27 -13.85 4.25
CA SER A 494 6.83 -13.89 5.61
C SER A 494 6.84 -15.30 6.17
N LEU A 495 5.68 -15.97 6.20
CA LEU A 495 5.56 -17.32 6.77
C LEU A 495 6.50 -18.34 6.10
N ALA A 496 6.83 -18.15 4.81
CA ALA A 496 7.78 -18.96 4.04
C ALA A 496 9.22 -19.02 4.61
N HIS A 497 9.61 -18.11 5.52
CA HIS A 497 10.89 -18.16 6.23
C HIS A 497 10.73 -18.13 7.77
N THR A 498 9.59 -18.61 8.29
CA THR A 498 9.39 -18.85 9.72
C THR A 498 9.85 -20.25 10.14
N ARG A 499 9.43 -20.74 11.32
CA ARG A 499 9.80 -22.05 11.88
C ARG A 499 9.54 -23.20 10.88
N ALA A 500 10.38 -24.23 10.96
CA ALA A 500 10.29 -25.42 10.12
C ALA A 500 8.88 -26.04 10.12
N GLY A 501 8.47 -26.59 8.98
CA GLY A 501 7.13 -27.14 8.76
C GLY A 501 6.08 -26.13 8.28
N ILE A 502 6.18 -24.83 8.62
CA ILE A 502 5.25 -23.81 8.10
C ILE A 502 5.38 -23.64 6.57
N PRO A 503 6.59 -23.55 5.98
CA PRO A 503 6.72 -23.45 4.52
C PRO A 503 6.23 -24.73 3.82
N ASP A 504 6.47 -25.90 4.40
CA ASP A 504 5.99 -27.18 3.86
C ASP A 504 4.46 -27.29 3.92
N ALA A 505 3.81 -26.78 4.97
CA ALA A 505 2.36 -26.69 5.07
C ALA A 505 1.76 -25.77 3.99
N ILE A 506 2.35 -24.59 3.77
CA ILE A 506 1.94 -23.64 2.71
C ILE A 506 2.01 -24.30 1.33
N VAL A 507 3.06 -25.06 1.06
CA VAL A 507 3.21 -25.82 -0.19
C VAL A 507 2.19 -26.97 -0.28
N THR A 508 1.96 -27.69 0.81
CA THR A 508 1.03 -28.84 0.87
C THR A 508 -0.42 -28.43 0.65
N MET A 509 -0.83 -27.24 1.12
CA MET A 509 -2.15 -26.65 0.83
C MET A 509 -2.26 -26.13 -0.62
N GLY A 510 -1.19 -26.21 -1.43
CA GLY A 510 -1.23 -25.86 -2.85
C GLY A 510 -0.96 -24.38 -3.17
N ALA A 511 -0.44 -23.59 -2.24
CA ALA A 511 -0.18 -22.15 -2.45
C ALA A 511 0.63 -21.86 -3.72
N VAL A 512 1.65 -22.68 -4.02
CA VAL A 512 2.52 -22.53 -5.20
C VAL A 512 1.69 -22.51 -6.49
N GLY A 513 0.67 -23.36 -6.62
CA GLY A 513 -0.18 -23.42 -7.82
C GLY A 513 -1.04 -22.17 -8.03
N HIS A 514 -1.54 -21.59 -6.93
CA HIS A 514 -2.32 -20.34 -6.95
C HIS A 514 -1.42 -19.12 -7.24
N LEU A 515 -0.29 -19.00 -6.54
CA LEU A 515 0.68 -17.91 -6.76
C LEU A 515 1.24 -17.93 -8.19
N CYS A 516 1.51 -19.12 -8.76
CA CYS A 516 1.94 -19.26 -10.16
C CYS A 516 0.85 -18.90 -11.18
N ALA A 517 -0.44 -18.97 -10.82
CA ALA A 517 -1.52 -18.46 -11.66
C ALA A 517 -1.60 -16.92 -11.60
N HIS A 518 -1.40 -16.34 -10.41
CA HIS A 518 -1.41 -14.89 -10.18
C HIS A 518 -0.26 -14.13 -10.85
N LEU A 519 0.84 -14.79 -11.25
CA LEU A 519 1.84 -14.21 -12.16
C LEU A 519 1.28 -13.79 -13.53
N TYR A 520 0.09 -14.28 -13.91
CA TYR A 520 -0.63 -13.91 -15.13
C TYR A 520 -1.82 -12.97 -14.86
N SER A 521 -1.95 -12.42 -13.64
CA SER A 521 -2.96 -11.40 -13.32
C SER A 521 -2.73 -10.14 -14.16
N GLU A 522 -3.80 -9.42 -14.51
CA GLU A 522 -3.73 -8.10 -15.14
C GLU A 522 -3.19 -7.05 -14.16
N GLU A 523 -3.47 -7.22 -12.86
CA GLU A 523 -3.00 -6.34 -11.78
C GLU A 523 -1.51 -6.55 -11.43
N GLU A 524 -0.73 -5.48 -11.50
CA GLU A 524 0.72 -5.52 -11.27
C GLU A 524 1.08 -5.80 -9.81
N GLU A 525 0.35 -5.22 -8.85
CA GLU A 525 0.59 -5.45 -7.42
C GLU A 525 0.35 -6.92 -7.04
N VAL A 526 -0.63 -7.59 -7.69
CA VAL A 526 -0.87 -9.04 -7.53
C VAL A 526 0.31 -9.85 -8.08
N ARG A 527 0.86 -9.47 -9.25
CA ARG A 527 2.04 -10.14 -9.83
C ARG A 527 3.28 -9.98 -8.95
N THR A 528 3.55 -8.79 -8.42
CA THR A 528 4.75 -8.53 -7.59
C THR A 528 4.67 -9.19 -6.22
N ALA A 529 3.53 -9.12 -5.53
CA ALA A 529 3.32 -9.82 -4.26
C ALA A 529 3.42 -11.35 -4.44
N SER A 530 2.86 -11.89 -5.52
CA SER A 530 2.93 -13.33 -5.82
C SER A 530 4.34 -13.79 -6.20
N SER A 531 5.07 -12.98 -6.97
CA SER A 531 6.48 -13.24 -7.28
C SER A 531 7.34 -13.25 -6.01
N SER A 532 7.20 -12.24 -5.14
CA SER A 532 7.91 -12.21 -3.85
C SER A 532 7.62 -13.44 -3.00
N ALA A 533 6.36 -13.84 -2.86
CA ALA A 533 5.98 -15.05 -2.12
C ALA A 533 6.62 -16.32 -2.70
N LEU A 534 6.60 -16.49 -4.03
CA LEU A 534 7.29 -17.59 -4.70
C LEU A 534 8.81 -17.54 -4.51
N GLY A 535 9.40 -16.34 -4.52
CA GLY A 535 10.81 -16.08 -4.23
C GLY A 535 11.24 -16.67 -2.89
N TYR A 536 10.61 -16.27 -1.79
CA TYR A 536 10.92 -16.81 -0.46
C TYR A 536 10.61 -18.32 -0.37
N LEU A 537 9.57 -18.81 -1.06
CA LEU A 537 9.29 -20.23 -1.13
C LEU A 537 10.37 -21.04 -1.89
N THR A 538 11.16 -20.46 -2.80
CA THR A 538 12.23 -21.18 -3.53
C THR A 538 13.36 -21.74 -2.64
N PHE A 539 13.45 -21.27 -1.39
CA PHE A 539 14.36 -21.81 -0.37
C PHE A 539 13.84 -23.12 0.25
N ASN A 540 12.53 -23.39 0.20
CA ASN A 540 11.96 -24.66 0.61
C ASN A 540 12.14 -25.73 -0.48
N ARG A 541 12.66 -26.91 -0.09
CA ARG A 541 13.00 -28.01 -1.03
C ARG A 541 11.78 -28.61 -1.74
N HIS A 542 10.59 -28.55 -1.15
CA HIS A 542 9.37 -29.04 -1.79
C HIS A 542 8.81 -28.03 -2.80
N ALA A 543 8.68 -26.76 -2.41
CA ALA A 543 8.29 -25.64 -3.28
C ALA A 543 9.20 -25.54 -4.51
N HIS A 544 10.51 -25.52 -4.29
CA HIS A 544 11.54 -25.45 -5.33
C HIS A 544 11.33 -26.48 -6.46
N ARG A 545 11.00 -27.73 -6.08
CA ARG A 545 10.75 -28.82 -7.05
C ARG A 545 9.46 -28.60 -7.85
N LEU A 546 8.40 -28.17 -7.19
CA LEU A 546 7.12 -27.89 -7.86
C LEU A 546 7.22 -26.66 -8.78
N LEU A 547 7.92 -25.61 -8.36
CA LEU A 547 8.13 -24.41 -9.14
C LEU A 547 9.03 -24.67 -10.37
N LEU A 548 10.09 -25.49 -10.25
CA LEU A 548 10.85 -25.94 -11.42
C LEU A 548 9.96 -26.72 -12.41
N VAL A 549 9.00 -27.52 -11.93
CA VAL A 549 8.07 -28.24 -12.80
C VAL A 549 7.09 -27.30 -13.50
N GLU A 550 6.45 -26.36 -12.79
CA GLU A 550 5.54 -25.38 -13.43
C GLU A 550 6.31 -24.45 -14.41
N CYS A 551 7.54 -24.04 -14.09
CA CYS A 551 8.40 -23.25 -14.99
C CYS A 551 8.92 -24.02 -16.22
N ARG A 552 9.05 -25.35 -16.15
CA ARG A 552 9.31 -26.19 -17.34
C ARG A 552 8.04 -26.37 -18.19
N ASN A 553 6.90 -26.58 -17.53
CA ASN A 553 5.62 -26.86 -18.19
C ASN A 553 4.95 -25.61 -18.80
N THR A 554 5.30 -24.41 -18.32
CA THR A 554 4.67 -23.16 -18.73
C THR A 554 5.74 -22.19 -19.25
N PRO A 555 5.86 -21.98 -20.58
CA PRO A 555 6.80 -21.01 -21.12
C PRO A 555 6.53 -19.60 -20.55
N SER A 556 7.61 -18.81 -20.47
CA SER A 556 7.66 -17.48 -19.84
C SER A 556 7.41 -17.40 -18.33
N MET A 557 7.00 -18.46 -17.61
CA MET A 557 6.71 -18.37 -16.16
C MET A 557 7.93 -17.95 -15.33
N TYR A 558 9.12 -18.49 -15.62
CA TYR A 558 10.36 -18.08 -14.94
C TYR A 558 10.71 -16.60 -15.20
N ASN A 559 10.42 -16.10 -16.40
CA ASN A 559 10.65 -14.70 -16.76
C ASN A 559 9.66 -13.78 -16.04
N LEU A 560 8.38 -14.15 -15.94
CA LEU A 560 7.37 -13.40 -15.17
C LEU A 560 7.70 -13.35 -13.67
N LEU A 561 8.20 -14.47 -13.13
CA LEU A 561 8.70 -14.54 -11.75
C LEU A 561 9.84 -13.54 -11.54
N THR A 562 10.91 -13.60 -12.34
CA THR A 562 12.09 -12.73 -12.15
C THR A 562 11.83 -11.27 -12.50
N GLN A 563 10.99 -10.97 -13.50
CA GLN A 563 10.63 -9.60 -13.91
C GLN A 563 9.75 -8.87 -12.89
N HIS A 564 8.92 -9.59 -12.12
CA HIS A 564 8.05 -9.00 -11.09
C HIS A 564 8.56 -9.20 -9.66
N LEU A 565 9.79 -9.67 -9.47
CA LEU A 565 10.40 -9.75 -8.15
C LEU A 565 10.77 -8.34 -7.66
N ILE A 566 10.36 -7.97 -6.45
CA ILE A 566 10.74 -6.69 -5.81
C ILE A 566 12.27 -6.69 -5.55
N GLU A 567 12.93 -5.53 -5.65
CA GLU A 567 14.40 -5.38 -5.49
C GLU A 567 14.96 -6.04 -4.21
N ASP A 568 14.26 -5.92 -3.08
CA ASP A 568 14.62 -6.54 -1.79
C ASP A 568 14.18 -8.01 -1.63
N ALA A 569 13.30 -8.52 -2.50
CA ALA A 569 12.71 -9.84 -2.34
C ALA A 569 13.71 -10.94 -2.74
N LYS A 570 13.87 -11.93 -1.86
CA LYS A 570 14.91 -12.96 -2.00
C LYS A 570 14.42 -14.12 -2.86
N ILE A 571 15.24 -14.55 -3.81
CA ILE A 571 15.10 -15.83 -4.54
C ILE A 571 16.36 -16.68 -4.32
N SER A 572 16.19 -18.00 -4.27
CA SER A 572 17.29 -18.93 -4.03
C SER A 572 18.19 -19.02 -5.26
N HIS A 573 19.48 -18.68 -5.11
CA HIS A 573 20.48 -18.87 -6.16
C HIS A 573 20.60 -20.35 -6.60
N ILE A 574 20.25 -21.30 -5.72
CA ILE A 574 20.22 -22.72 -6.09
C ILE A 574 19.09 -22.99 -7.10
N PHE A 575 17.95 -22.30 -6.96
CA PHE A 575 16.82 -22.41 -7.90
C PHE A 575 17.13 -21.79 -9.27
N THR A 576 17.65 -20.57 -9.30
CA THR A 576 17.97 -19.87 -10.56
C THR A 576 19.09 -20.57 -11.32
N ALA A 577 20.18 -20.94 -10.65
CA ALA A 577 21.29 -21.68 -11.27
C ALA A 577 20.85 -23.07 -11.78
N GLU A 578 19.94 -23.75 -11.08
CA GLU A 578 19.40 -25.05 -11.53
C GLU A 578 18.47 -24.91 -12.73
N PHE A 579 17.68 -23.84 -12.82
CA PHE A 579 16.86 -23.56 -14.01
C PHE A 579 17.72 -23.22 -15.23
N GLU A 580 18.72 -22.35 -15.09
CA GLU A 580 19.63 -22.01 -16.19
C GLU A 580 20.49 -23.21 -16.62
N ARG A 581 20.94 -24.08 -15.70
CA ARG A 581 21.59 -25.36 -16.05
C ARG A 581 20.70 -26.24 -16.92
N GLN A 582 19.43 -26.42 -16.55
CA GLN A 582 18.49 -27.21 -17.32
C GLN A 582 18.28 -26.61 -18.72
N LYS A 583 18.16 -25.28 -18.80
CA LYS A 583 18.00 -24.52 -20.04
C LYS A 583 19.17 -24.70 -21.01
N ILE A 584 20.41 -24.70 -20.49
CA ILE A 584 21.63 -25.00 -21.26
C ILE A 584 21.64 -26.47 -21.76
N VAL A 585 21.20 -27.42 -20.93
CA VAL A 585 21.17 -28.86 -21.25
C VAL A 585 19.98 -29.25 -22.16
N GLY A 586 19.09 -28.32 -22.51
CA GLY A 586 17.96 -28.57 -23.42
C GLY A 586 16.69 -29.13 -22.77
N LEU A 587 16.58 -29.10 -21.44
CA LEU A 587 15.52 -29.81 -20.70
C LEU A 587 14.18 -29.06 -20.48
N PRO A 588 14.11 -27.70 -20.52
CA PRO A 588 12.85 -26.97 -20.57
C PRO A 588 12.18 -27.01 -21.94
N SER A 589 10.85 -26.83 -21.94
CA SER A 589 10.02 -26.53 -23.12
C SER A 589 10.66 -25.50 -24.05
N LEU A 590 11.03 -24.35 -23.48
CA LEU A 590 11.69 -23.24 -24.17
C LEU A 590 13.00 -23.66 -24.87
N SER A 591 13.79 -24.55 -24.27
CA SER A 591 15.03 -25.01 -24.88
C SER A 591 14.82 -26.08 -25.95
N LEU A 592 13.75 -26.88 -25.85
CA LEU A 592 13.33 -27.76 -26.93
C LEU A 592 12.90 -26.91 -28.14
N GLU A 593 12.07 -25.88 -27.92
CA GLU A 593 11.65 -24.92 -28.97
C GLU A 593 12.85 -24.22 -29.63
N ILE A 594 13.80 -23.69 -28.86
CA ILE A 594 15.02 -23.04 -29.36
C ILE A 594 15.90 -24.03 -30.16
N ASN A 595 15.93 -25.30 -29.77
CA ASN A 595 16.73 -26.35 -30.42
C ASN A 595 15.97 -27.11 -31.53
N GLY A 596 14.85 -26.57 -32.04
CA GLY A 596 14.11 -27.13 -33.18
C GLY A 596 13.14 -28.27 -32.86
N GLY A 597 12.82 -28.49 -31.59
CA GLY A 597 11.75 -29.37 -31.13
C GLY A 597 10.34 -28.76 -31.31
N PRO A 598 9.28 -29.57 -31.15
CA PRO A 598 7.90 -29.11 -31.33
C PRO A 598 7.48 -28.12 -30.23
N PRO A 599 6.66 -27.10 -30.56
CA PRO A 599 6.20 -26.10 -29.60
C PRO A 599 5.30 -26.71 -28.53
N VAL A 600 5.47 -26.27 -27.29
CA VAL A 600 4.75 -26.83 -26.14
C VAL A 600 3.36 -26.17 -26.01
N PRO A 601 2.26 -26.96 -26.00
CA PRO A 601 0.91 -26.41 -25.93
C PRO A 601 0.72 -25.54 -24.68
N GLN A 602 0.46 -24.24 -24.89
CA GLN A 602 0.22 -23.30 -23.79
C GLN A 602 -1.00 -23.73 -22.98
N ARG A 603 -0.78 -24.06 -21.70
CA ARG A 603 -1.82 -24.52 -20.78
C ARG A 603 -2.69 -23.34 -20.32
N ASN A 604 -3.60 -22.91 -21.19
CA ASN A 604 -4.54 -21.80 -20.96
C ASN A 604 -5.41 -22.01 -19.70
N LYS A 605 -4.95 -21.51 -18.54
CA LYS A 605 -5.66 -21.61 -17.24
C LYS A 605 -6.89 -20.68 -17.13
N LYS A 606 -7.48 -20.19 -18.23
CA LYS A 606 -8.71 -19.33 -18.27
C LYS A 606 -10.03 -20.07 -17.90
N GLY A 607 -9.95 -21.18 -17.15
CA GLY A 607 -11.06 -22.14 -17.02
C GLY A 607 -11.25 -22.76 -15.63
N LEU A 608 -10.82 -22.10 -14.55
CA LEU A 608 -11.09 -22.53 -13.17
C LEU A 608 -12.24 -21.77 -12.47
N SER A 609 -12.82 -20.76 -13.15
CA SER A 609 -14.03 -20.07 -12.68
C SER A 609 -15.29 -20.84 -13.07
N LYS A 610 -16.21 -21.03 -12.11
CA LYS A 610 -17.57 -21.59 -12.25
C LYS A 610 -17.67 -23.05 -12.76
N LYS A 611 -17.63 -23.99 -11.83
CA LYS A 611 -18.53 -25.17 -11.85
C LYS A 611 -19.36 -25.22 -10.58
N THR A 612 -20.63 -24.80 -10.68
CA THR A 612 -21.61 -24.86 -9.60
C THR A 612 -22.39 -26.17 -9.61
N SER A 613 -22.65 -26.70 -8.41
CA SER A 613 -23.69 -27.69 -8.06
C SER A 613 -23.75 -29.02 -8.86
N ARG A 614 -23.60 -30.14 -8.15
CA ARG A 614 -24.75 -30.94 -7.63
C ARG A 614 -24.24 -32.17 -6.87
N THR A 615 -24.78 -32.41 -5.67
CA THR A 615 -24.80 -33.72 -5.03
C THR A 615 -25.74 -34.66 -5.80
N PRO A 616 -25.31 -35.90 -6.03
CA PRO A 616 -26.14 -37.01 -5.57
C PRO A 616 -25.35 -38.24 -5.08
N GLY A 617 -25.96 -39.05 -4.22
CA GLY A 617 -25.72 -40.50 -4.14
C GLY A 617 -24.47 -40.99 -3.39
N LEU A 618 -24.68 -41.78 -2.34
CA LEU A 618 -23.65 -42.63 -1.73
C LEU A 618 -23.36 -43.84 -2.64
N SER A 619 -22.09 -44.09 -2.96
CA SER A 619 -21.60 -45.42 -3.34
C SER A 619 -20.11 -45.56 -3.03
N VAL A 620 -19.73 -46.62 -2.30
CA VAL A 620 -18.35 -46.84 -1.83
C VAL A 620 -17.55 -47.67 -2.83
N SER A 621 -16.39 -47.18 -3.26
CA SER A 621 -15.32 -48.00 -3.83
C SER A 621 -13.96 -47.30 -3.70
N ALA A 622 -12.97 -47.96 -3.09
CA ALA A 622 -11.59 -47.45 -3.02
C ALA A 622 -10.85 -47.68 -4.36
N GLY A 623 -10.08 -46.68 -4.83
CA GLY A 623 -9.39 -46.73 -6.12
C GLY A 623 -8.02 -46.06 -6.08
N HIS A 624 -6.99 -46.82 -6.47
CA HIS A 624 -5.57 -46.41 -6.51
C HIS A 624 -5.30 -45.12 -7.33
N PHE A 625 -4.41 -44.26 -6.84
CA PHE A 625 -3.73 -43.26 -7.68
C PHE A 625 -2.66 -43.96 -8.53
N GLY A 626 -2.75 -43.84 -9.86
CA GLY A 626 -1.81 -44.44 -10.80
C GLY A 626 -0.45 -43.73 -10.83
N ARG A 627 0.65 -44.51 -10.84
CA ARG A 627 2.00 -44.00 -11.11
C ARG A 627 2.25 -43.84 -12.61
N THR A 628 3.11 -42.89 -12.97
CA THR A 628 3.57 -42.65 -14.35
C THR A 628 4.27 -43.87 -14.94
N SER A 629 3.95 -44.20 -16.20
CA SER A 629 4.53 -45.31 -16.96
C SER A 629 5.91 -44.97 -17.55
N SER A 630 6.84 -45.92 -17.47
CA SER A 630 8.17 -45.83 -18.10
C SER A 630 8.48 -47.08 -18.92
N ALA A 631 8.73 -46.91 -20.22
CA ALA A 631 9.29 -47.87 -21.19
C ALA A 631 8.60 -49.26 -21.39
N PRO A 632 8.63 -49.82 -22.61
CA PRO A 632 8.03 -51.14 -22.88
C PRO A 632 8.90 -52.29 -22.35
N VAL A 633 8.25 -53.37 -21.89
CA VAL A 633 8.89 -54.60 -21.40
C VAL A 633 8.72 -55.71 -22.45
N LEU A 634 9.83 -56.38 -22.80
CA LEU A 634 9.81 -57.59 -23.63
C LEU A 634 9.13 -58.74 -22.89
N GLN A 635 8.28 -59.49 -23.59
CA GLN A 635 7.60 -60.66 -23.04
C GLN A 635 8.58 -61.78 -22.72
N LEU A 636 8.41 -62.41 -21.55
CA LEU A 636 8.76 -63.82 -21.32
C LEU A 636 7.85 -64.42 -20.24
N GLN A 637 7.44 -65.67 -20.43
CA GLN A 637 6.51 -66.41 -19.56
C GLN A 637 7.27 -67.48 -18.71
N PRO A 638 6.63 -68.21 -17.77
CA PRO A 638 7.18 -68.28 -16.41
C PRO A 638 7.58 -69.70 -15.95
N GLN A 639 8.21 -69.81 -14.76
CA GLN A 639 7.70 -70.57 -13.58
C GLN A 639 8.74 -70.72 -12.43
N ARG A 640 8.22 -70.80 -11.19
CA ARG A 640 8.61 -71.65 -10.01
C ARG A 640 10.11 -71.85 -9.61
N SER A 641 10.49 -72.17 -8.37
CA SER A 641 9.96 -71.99 -6.98
C SER A 641 10.94 -72.61 -5.95
N ARG A 642 10.86 -72.22 -4.66
CA ARG A 642 11.37 -72.91 -3.43
C ARG A 642 12.89 -72.91 -3.09
N THR A 643 13.23 -72.11 -2.07
CA THR A 643 13.92 -72.47 -0.79
C THR A 643 14.94 -73.63 -0.70
N ALA A 644 16.17 -73.35 -0.23
CA ALA A 644 16.92 -74.13 0.81
C ALA A 644 18.24 -73.43 1.27
N ASN A 645 18.88 -73.95 2.33
CA ASN A 645 20.10 -73.51 3.05
C ASN A 645 21.06 -74.74 3.19
N PRO A 646 22.27 -74.71 3.83
CA PRO A 646 23.35 -73.71 3.94
C PRO A 646 24.81 -74.32 3.88
N LYS A 647 25.85 -73.52 4.25
CA LYS A 647 27.24 -73.87 4.74
C LYS A 647 28.34 -74.32 3.76
N VAL A 648 29.56 -73.78 4.02
CA VAL A 648 30.87 -74.48 4.26
C VAL A 648 31.81 -73.50 5.02
N ARG A 649 32.97 -73.95 5.53
CA ARG A 649 33.87 -73.26 6.50
C ARG A 649 35.34 -73.61 6.23
N LEU A 650 36.32 -72.79 6.68
CA LEU A 650 37.70 -73.08 7.22
C LEU A 650 38.56 -71.77 7.17
N GLN A 651 39.24 -71.35 8.26
CA GLN A 651 40.72 -71.31 8.51
C GLN A 651 41.57 -70.56 7.44
N GLY A 652 42.56 -69.69 7.72
CA GLY A 652 43.22 -69.19 8.96
C GLY A 652 44.53 -68.40 8.62
N GLU A 653 45.37 -67.76 9.50
CA GLU A 653 45.31 -67.41 10.94
C GLU A 653 46.05 -66.07 11.30
N GLY A 654 47.38 -66.02 11.59
CA GLY A 654 48.17 -64.80 11.98
C GLY A 654 49.68 -65.10 12.22
N PRO A 655 50.51 -64.33 12.99
CA PRO A 655 50.35 -62.98 13.59
C PRO A 655 51.65 -62.09 13.70
N THR A 656 51.58 -60.95 14.43
CA THR A 656 52.65 -60.20 15.21
C THR A 656 53.62 -59.12 14.62
N HIS A 657 53.95 -58.15 15.51
CA HIS A 657 55.15 -57.26 15.65
C HIS A 657 55.53 -56.20 14.57
N SER A 658 56.21 -55.07 14.88
CA SER A 658 56.08 -54.03 15.94
C SER A 658 57.06 -52.84 15.71
N SER A 659 56.89 -51.72 16.45
CA SER A 659 57.85 -50.60 16.70
C SER A 659 57.79 -49.30 15.83
N GLN A 660 58.19 -48.19 16.46
CA GLN A 660 58.28 -46.77 16.00
C GLN A 660 59.78 -46.35 15.88
N PRO A 661 60.24 -45.07 15.74
CA PRO A 661 59.60 -43.74 15.54
C PRO A 661 59.99 -43.08 14.16
N THR A 662 60.19 -41.78 13.84
CA THR A 662 60.57 -40.49 14.51
C THR A 662 59.98 -39.22 13.83
N LEU A 663 60.46 -38.04 14.28
CA LEU A 663 60.29 -36.65 13.80
C LEU A 663 60.78 -36.42 12.34
N GLU A 664 60.52 -35.29 11.65
CA GLU A 664 60.22 -33.89 12.06
C GLU A 664 59.51 -33.13 10.90
N SER A 665 58.35 -32.45 11.05
CA SER A 665 58.17 -31.01 11.37
C SER A 665 56.65 -30.68 11.21
N LEU A 666 55.95 -30.04 12.16
CA LEU A 666 55.78 -28.57 12.39
C LEU A 666 55.32 -27.80 11.12
N ARG A 667 54.25 -26.99 11.07
CA ARG A 667 53.11 -26.56 11.95
C ARG A 667 52.11 -25.83 10.99
N LEU A 668 50.78 -25.68 11.15
CA LEU A 668 49.91 -25.38 12.30
C LEU A 668 48.46 -25.89 12.11
N ASP A 669 47.78 -25.89 13.26
CA ASP A 669 46.36 -25.89 13.65
C ASP A 669 45.37 -25.17 12.71
N LYS A 670 44.07 -25.53 12.57
CA LYS A 670 42.97 -25.80 13.54
C LYS A 670 42.43 -24.59 14.31
N ASP A 671 41.32 -24.03 13.81
CA ASP A 671 40.07 -23.73 14.54
C ASP A 671 38.97 -23.41 13.48
N SER A 672 37.67 -23.66 13.61
CA SER A 672 36.75 -23.90 14.74
C SER A 672 36.29 -22.66 15.51
N GLN A 673 35.21 -21.99 15.06
CA GLN A 673 33.98 -21.84 15.85
C GLN A 673 32.86 -21.06 15.13
N TRP A 674 31.64 -21.19 15.66
CA TRP A 674 30.44 -20.46 15.25
C TRP A 674 30.18 -19.32 16.25
N PRO A 675 30.20 -18.04 15.85
CA PRO A 675 30.01 -16.94 16.79
C PRO A 675 28.55 -16.78 17.24
N ARG A 676 28.34 -16.75 18.56
CA ARG A 676 27.24 -16.00 19.18
C ARG A 676 27.71 -14.56 19.41
N GLN A 677 26.77 -13.62 19.56
CA GLN A 677 27.07 -12.25 19.99
C GLN A 677 27.65 -12.21 21.41
N LYS A 678 28.56 -11.27 21.68
CA LYS A 678 28.24 -9.97 22.33
C LYS A 678 29.54 -9.16 22.50
N GLN A 679 29.54 -7.91 22.05
CA GLN A 679 29.40 -6.77 22.96
C GLN A 679 28.63 -5.66 22.24
#